data_AF-A0A960W5T7-F1
#
_entry.id   AF-A0A960W5T7-F1
#
_cell.length_a   1.000
_cell.length_b   1.000
_cell.length_c   1.000
_cell.angle_alpha   90.00
_cell.angle_beta   90.00
_cell.angle_gamma   90.00
#
_symmetry.space_group_name_H-M   'P 1'
#
loop_
_entity.id
_entity.type
_entity.pdbx_description
1 polymer ?
#
loop_
_entity_poly.entity_id
_entity_poly.type
_entity_poly.pdbx_seq_one_letter_code
_entity_poly.pdbx_strand_id
1 'polypeptide(L)'
;MDKNGILEITKAYPKNLSELYKKITTAKSAGDEHKLLLDFAEMFSAYLVGFLLGEYRKSKEIVEKIETQLYINKKAKLSFGIYISYLRELSQSLSDSLLKEKLNKKKNYENSAKLKLNFEEFKKIHKEGLPEKFTEEVGKRLKGRNPSKVNLVESFDLLTQIRNRYAHAADYNWPLGDEYYNWLNPLLSETISELVTDFELLRSYKIVRLQEIGQDEKKYIFQNLESTGEEILEVSVSQDMESQLIENKCYFLDENNNLLMRYFQNELPLPDRNVAEKLEGEEKYKLIEPVLIPTIEERLEDDDMIDNEEYAQLMDIAINAGVEEDKLKKLIYKVAKDKGIVGDPLLMEKAIILNLVEKFEVKKKYYTSNEYNETQLRIEFLDLFFEALGWDVFNKKRTNEVTRELTVRTQAGRATRVDYAFYLGNKEKFFVEAKDATVNLKSDPKPALQLRRYSWNKGLPIGVVSNFREFAIYDCRQQPDEEKDSAKTGLLFYCTNEEYNEKWEEILKLLSKKAVQDGSIDQFSDKHKVTLQTVDQAFLADMEKWRELLANDLAANNSDLLEDLGGLNYAVQMTIDRLVFLRIAEDRESEPTEQLARISKESDIYASLVKLYHQADDKYNSGFFHFKEEKGRENPDDFTINLKISNECLKEIIDNLYSRPYDFS
;
A
#
# COMPACT_ATOMS: atom_id res chain seq x y z
N MET A 1 27.91 15.04 53.53
CA MET A 1 27.24 16.29 53.96
C MET A 1 26.19 15.89 54.98
N ASP A 2 25.98 16.67 56.05
CA ASP A 2 25.00 16.32 57.08
C ASP A 2 23.56 16.65 56.63
N LYS A 3 22.55 16.21 57.40
CA LYS A 3 21.13 16.43 57.06
C LYS A 3 20.77 17.91 56.89
N ASN A 4 21.42 18.80 57.64
CA ASN A 4 21.20 20.25 57.55
C ASN A 4 21.79 20.85 56.27
N GLY A 5 22.99 20.41 55.86
CA GLY A 5 23.58 20.83 54.59
C GLY A 5 22.73 20.41 53.38
N ILE A 6 22.14 19.20 53.43
CA ILE A 6 21.22 18.77 52.36
C ILE A 6 19.89 19.53 52.42
N LEU A 7 19.39 19.87 53.61
CA LEU A 7 18.20 20.71 53.73
C LEU A 7 18.39 22.05 53.01
N GLU A 8 19.54 22.71 53.18
CA GLU A 8 19.85 23.94 52.45
C GLU A 8 19.88 23.72 50.94
N ILE A 9 20.44 22.61 50.46
CA ILE A 9 20.40 22.24 49.03
C ILE A 9 18.96 22.07 48.54
N THR A 10 18.11 21.39 49.31
CA THR A 10 16.72 21.10 48.91
C THR A 10 15.84 22.34 48.83
N LYS A 11 16.19 23.45 49.49
CA LYS A 11 15.45 24.71 49.38
C LYS A 11 15.46 25.31 47.97
N ALA A 12 16.44 24.94 47.16
CA ALA A 12 16.53 25.36 45.78
C ALA A 12 15.81 24.42 44.80
N TYR A 13 15.19 23.34 45.30
CA TYR A 13 14.29 22.48 44.54
C TYR A 13 12.84 22.89 44.79
N PRO A 14 11.89 22.33 44.01
CA PRO A 14 10.48 22.60 44.20
C PRO A 14 10.01 22.51 45.67
N LYS A 15 9.12 23.42 46.05
CA LYS A 15 8.66 23.63 47.43
C LYS A 15 8.18 22.35 48.09
N ASN A 16 7.47 21.51 47.36
CA ASN A 16 7.03 20.20 47.85
C ASN A 16 8.22 19.29 48.24
N LEU A 17 9.30 19.24 47.45
CA LEU A 17 10.53 18.50 47.76
C LEU A 17 11.24 19.09 48.99
N SER A 18 11.39 20.42 49.02
CA SER A 18 11.97 21.13 50.16
C SER A 18 11.20 20.85 51.47
N GLU A 19 9.87 20.98 51.44
CA GLU A 19 9.01 20.72 52.60
C GLU A 19 9.04 19.27 53.05
N LEU A 20 9.09 18.32 52.11
CA LEU A 20 9.20 16.90 52.43
C LEU A 20 10.56 16.58 53.04
N TYR A 21 11.65 17.14 52.51
CA TYR A 21 12.97 16.96 53.08
C TYR A 21 13.09 17.57 54.48
N LYS A 22 12.47 18.73 54.71
CA LYS A 22 12.36 19.32 56.06
C LYS A 22 11.66 18.39 57.03
N LYS A 23 10.66 17.62 56.61
CA LYS A 23 10.01 16.61 57.48
C LYS A 23 10.97 15.48 57.85
N ILE A 24 11.84 15.05 56.93
CA ILE A 24 12.87 14.02 57.18
C ILE A 24 13.82 14.46 58.30
N THR A 25 14.23 15.73 58.32
CA THR A 25 15.13 16.24 59.37
C THR A 25 14.47 16.34 60.74
N THR A 26 13.14 16.35 60.79
CA THR A 26 12.32 16.42 62.01
C THR A 26 11.53 15.15 62.29
N ALA A 27 11.88 14.02 61.66
CA ALA A 27 11.14 12.76 61.78
C ALA A 27 11.08 12.29 63.24
N LYS A 28 9.93 11.75 63.66
CA LYS A 28 9.66 11.44 65.08
C LYS A 28 10.16 10.05 65.51
N SER A 29 10.41 9.17 64.55
CA SER A 29 10.92 7.81 64.78
C SER A 29 11.69 7.31 63.56
N ALA A 30 12.44 6.22 63.71
CA ALA A 30 13.20 5.61 62.62
C ALA A 30 12.27 5.09 61.50
N GLY A 31 11.09 4.58 61.84
CA GLY A 31 10.08 4.17 60.85
C GLY A 31 9.44 5.35 60.11
N ASP A 32 9.21 6.48 60.79
CA ASP A 32 8.71 7.72 60.18
C ASP A 32 9.75 8.30 59.21
N GLU A 33 11.03 8.33 59.63
CA GLU A 33 12.15 8.72 58.77
C GLU A 33 12.24 7.83 57.52
N HIS A 34 12.13 6.51 57.71
CA HIS A 34 12.19 5.54 56.60
C HIS A 34 11.13 5.84 55.54
N LYS A 35 9.88 6.03 55.98
CA LYS A 35 8.77 6.37 55.08
C LYS A 35 9.04 7.68 54.34
N LEU A 36 9.45 8.74 55.06
CA LEU A 36 9.69 10.05 54.46
C LEU A 36 10.85 10.04 53.45
N LEU A 37 11.90 9.25 53.68
CA LEU A 37 12.99 9.03 52.72
C LEU A 37 12.48 8.38 51.43
N LEU A 38 11.62 7.37 51.53
CA LEU A 38 11.03 6.69 50.38
C LEU A 38 10.03 7.58 49.63
N ASP A 39 9.18 8.32 50.35
CA ASP A 39 8.26 9.30 49.77
C ASP A 39 9.04 10.39 49.03
N PHE A 40 10.18 10.83 49.57
CA PHE A 40 11.06 11.79 48.91
C PHE A 40 11.68 11.21 47.64
N ALA A 41 12.18 9.97 47.69
CA ALA A 41 12.71 9.31 46.50
C ALA A 41 11.65 9.17 45.39
N GLU A 42 10.41 8.79 45.74
CA GLU A 42 9.29 8.71 44.80
C GLU A 42 9.00 10.08 44.18
N MET A 43 8.86 11.12 45.00
CA MET A 43 8.56 12.46 44.52
C MET A 43 9.70 13.08 43.71
N PHE A 44 10.96 12.82 44.08
CA PHE A 44 12.12 13.29 43.33
C PHE A 44 12.21 12.59 41.97
N SER A 45 11.89 11.29 41.89
CA SER A 45 11.79 10.58 40.61
C SER A 45 10.69 11.14 39.71
N ALA A 46 9.52 11.46 40.29
CA ALA A 46 8.42 12.08 39.56
C ALA A 46 8.81 13.45 39.00
N TYR A 47 9.55 14.25 39.78
CA TYR A 47 10.09 15.53 39.34
C TYR A 47 11.05 15.38 38.15
N LEU A 48 12.01 14.46 38.24
CA LEU A 48 12.95 14.19 37.14
C LEU A 48 12.25 13.70 35.88
N VAL A 49 11.30 12.77 36.02
CA VAL A 49 10.56 12.22 34.87
C VAL A 49 9.66 13.28 34.24
N GLY A 50 8.99 14.12 35.04
CA GLY A 50 8.18 15.22 34.52
C GLY A 50 9.00 16.24 33.74
N PHE A 51 10.26 16.48 34.13
CA PHE A 51 11.23 17.27 33.37
C PHE A 51 11.62 16.59 32.05
N LEU A 52 12.01 15.32 32.09
CA LEU A 52 12.44 14.56 30.91
C LEU A 52 11.30 14.36 29.89
N LEU A 53 10.06 14.20 30.34
CA LEU A 53 8.88 14.16 29.46
C LEU A 53 8.65 15.53 28.78
N GLY A 54 8.99 16.63 29.47
CA GLY A 54 9.01 17.98 28.90
C GLY A 54 10.04 18.09 27.77
N GLU A 55 11.28 17.66 28.01
CA GLU A 55 12.35 17.64 27.00
C GLU A 55 11.96 16.75 25.81
N TYR A 56 11.43 15.57 26.10
CA TYR A 56 10.98 14.63 25.08
C TYR A 56 9.90 15.25 24.18
N ARG A 57 8.88 15.90 24.74
CA ARG A 57 7.84 16.57 23.94
C ARG A 57 8.38 17.78 23.19
N LYS A 58 9.31 18.54 23.77
CA LYS A 58 9.98 19.66 23.11
C LYS A 58 10.84 19.21 21.92
N SER A 59 11.47 18.04 22.01
CA SER A 59 12.30 17.48 20.92
C SER A 59 11.50 17.14 19.66
N LYS A 60 10.18 16.91 19.79
CA LYS A 60 9.29 16.39 18.74
C LYS A 60 9.70 15.03 18.17
N GLU A 61 10.65 14.33 18.80
CA GLU A 61 10.99 12.96 18.47
C GLU A 61 9.83 12.02 18.86
N ILE A 62 9.56 11.02 18.01
CA ILE A 62 8.55 9.97 18.27
C ILE A 62 9.29 8.66 18.53
N VAL A 63 9.37 8.28 19.80
CA VAL A 63 9.96 7.00 20.24
C VAL A 63 8.82 6.03 20.54
N GLU A 64 8.62 5.04 19.66
CA GLU A 64 7.48 4.11 19.70
C GLU A 64 7.30 3.43 21.07
N LYS A 65 8.39 3.05 21.75
CA LYS A 65 8.33 2.47 23.11
C LYS A 65 7.75 3.43 24.15
N ILE A 66 8.15 4.70 24.10
CA ILE A 66 7.67 5.72 25.04
C ILE A 66 6.20 6.02 24.75
N GLU A 67 5.84 6.23 23.48
CA GLU A 67 4.44 6.46 23.06
C GLU A 67 3.52 5.29 23.42
N THR A 68 4.01 4.06 23.28
CA THR A 68 3.27 2.87 23.69
C THR A 68 3.01 2.87 25.19
N GLN A 69 4.02 3.19 26.01
CA GLN A 69 3.82 3.31 27.45
C GLN A 69 2.82 4.43 27.79
N LEU A 70 2.91 5.59 27.12
CA LEU A 70 1.95 6.69 27.30
C LEU A 70 0.52 6.26 26.97
N TYR A 71 0.32 5.49 25.90
CA TYR A 71 -0.98 4.93 25.56
C TYR A 71 -1.51 3.99 26.64
N ILE A 72 -0.68 3.04 27.09
CA ILE A 72 -1.04 2.05 28.12
C ILE A 72 -1.39 2.75 29.43
N ASN A 73 -0.59 3.74 29.82
CA ASN A 73 -0.73 4.41 31.11
C ASN A 73 -1.65 5.65 31.07
N LYS A 74 -2.34 5.94 29.95
CA LYS A 74 -3.17 7.15 29.79
C LYS A 74 -4.28 7.32 30.84
N LYS A 75 -4.72 6.23 31.46
CA LYS A 75 -5.70 6.20 32.56
C LYS A 75 -5.11 5.67 33.88
N ALA A 76 -3.83 5.33 33.90
CA ALA A 76 -3.20 4.73 35.07
C ALA A 76 -2.95 5.77 36.16
N LYS A 77 -3.14 5.37 37.43
CA LYS A 77 -2.65 6.15 38.55
C LYS A 77 -1.13 6.08 38.57
N LEU A 78 -0.46 7.22 38.45
CA LEU A 78 1.00 7.28 38.46
C LEU A 78 1.54 6.80 39.81
N SER A 79 2.51 5.90 39.73
CA SER A 79 3.18 5.27 40.86
C SER A 79 4.69 5.33 40.66
N PHE A 80 5.45 5.14 41.73
CA PHE A 80 6.91 5.07 41.66
C PHE A 80 7.41 4.17 40.51
N GLY A 81 6.86 2.95 40.39
CA GLY A 81 7.27 2.02 39.33
C GLY A 81 7.00 2.52 37.91
N ILE A 82 5.90 3.25 37.70
CA ILE A 82 5.58 3.86 36.40
C ILE A 82 6.61 4.94 36.06
N TYR A 83 6.95 5.82 37.01
CA TYR A 83 7.98 6.82 36.81
C TYR A 83 9.33 6.20 36.44
N ILE A 84 9.73 5.10 37.11
CA ILE A 84 11.00 4.45 36.82
C ILE A 84 11.00 3.76 35.45
N SER A 85 9.85 3.23 35.00
CA SER A 85 9.69 2.74 33.63
C SER A 85 9.98 3.85 32.61
N TYR A 86 9.41 5.05 32.79
CA TYR A 86 9.69 6.18 31.91
C TYR A 86 11.13 6.66 32.01
N LEU A 87 11.69 6.78 33.22
CA LEU A 87 13.09 7.17 33.41
C LEU A 87 14.03 6.22 32.65
N ARG A 88 13.76 4.91 32.68
CA ARG A 88 14.54 3.90 31.96
C ARG A 88 14.48 4.12 30.45
N GLU A 89 13.31 4.30 29.86
CA GLU A 89 13.20 4.50 28.41
C GLU A 89 13.77 5.86 27.98
N LEU A 90 13.42 6.94 28.69
CA LEU A 90 13.92 8.29 28.41
C LEU A 90 15.45 8.36 28.50
N SER A 91 16.07 7.69 29.49
CA SER A 91 17.53 7.62 29.62
C SER A 91 18.25 6.96 28.43
N GLN A 92 17.54 6.13 27.66
CA GLN A 92 18.09 5.38 26.55
C GLN A 92 17.81 6.03 25.20
N SER A 93 16.67 6.71 25.08
CA SER A 93 16.17 7.20 23.81
C SER A 93 16.32 8.71 23.61
N LEU A 94 16.36 9.49 24.69
CA LEU A 94 16.46 10.94 24.59
C LEU A 94 17.91 11.35 24.22
N SER A 95 18.08 11.78 22.98
CA SER A 95 19.40 12.05 22.37
C SER A 95 20.01 13.37 22.85
N ASP A 96 19.17 14.39 23.02
CA ASP A 96 19.50 15.75 23.45
C ASP A 96 18.73 16.09 24.74
N SER A 97 19.45 16.11 25.85
CA SER A 97 18.89 16.36 27.19
C SER A 97 19.90 17.13 28.02
N LEU A 98 19.41 18.10 28.80
CA LEU A 98 20.19 18.80 29.82
C LEU A 98 20.71 17.84 30.91
N LEU A 99 20.09 16.67 31.06
CA LEU A 99 20.46 15.63 32.01
C LEU A 99 21.30 14.52 31.39
N LYS A 100 21.74 14.64 30.13
CA LYS A 100 22.44 13.56 29.38
C LYS A 100 23.63 12.96 30.11
N GLU A 101 24.47 13.78 30.76
CA GLU A 101 25.60 13.27 31.54
C GLU A 101 25.15 12.48 32.78
N LYS A 102 24.03 12.87 33.38
CA LYS A 102 23.44 12.23 34.57
C LYS A 102 22.75 10.91 34.20
N LEU A 103 22.14 10.83 33.02
CA LEU A 103 21.48 9.64 32.46
C LEU A 103 22.46 8.58 31.92
N ASN A 104 23.75 8.94 31.77
CA ASN A 104 24.75 8.06 31.18
C ASN A 104 24.97 6.78 32.01
N LYS A 105 24.78 5.61 31.39
CA LYS A 105 24.98 4.28 32.01
C LYS A 105 26.39 4.06 32.59
N LYS A 106 27.41 4.81 32.15
CA LYS A 106 28.78 4.73 32.68
C LYS A 106 28.97 5.50 33.99
N LYS A 107 28.07 6.43 34.30
CA LYS A 107 28.11 7.19 35.55
C LYS A 107 27.85 6.26 36.72
N ASN A 108 28.65 6.44 37.78
CA ASN A 108 28.55 5.63 38.99
C ASN A 108 28.11 6.50 40.17
N TYR A 109 27.10 6.04 40.89
CA TYR A 109 26.62 6.59 42.14
C TYR A 109 27.13 5.69 43.27
N GLU A 110 28.14 6.16 43.99
CA GLU A 110 28.88 5.37 44.98
C GLU A 110 28.03 5.00 46.19
N ASN A 111 27.21 5.92 46.68
CA ASN A 111 26.33 5.63 47.81
C ASN A 111 25.18 4.72 47.39
N SER A 112 24.66 4.90 46.16
CA SER A 112 23.71 3.95 45.56
C SER A 112 24.31 2.54 45.42
N ALA A 113 25.58 2.44 45.01
CA ALA A 113 26.30 1.17 44.92
C ALA A 113 26.47 0.49 46.28
N LYS A 114 26.83 1.26 47.32
CA LYS A 114 26.91 0.76 48.70
C LYS A 114 25.55 0.26 49.18
N LEU A 115 24.48 1.03 48.95
CA LEU A 115 23.11 0.63 49.31
C LEU A 115 22.73 -0.68 48.60
N LYS A 116 23.01 -0.81 47.30
CA LYS A 116 22.72 -2.03 46.51
C LYS A 116 23.40 -3.24 47.11
N LEU A 117 24.71 -3.13 47.38
CA LEU A 117 25.50 -4.22 47.95
C LEU A 117 24.95 -4.65 49.32
N ASN A 118 24.68 -3.69 50.21
CA ASN A 118 24.13 -3.94 51.54
C ASN A 118 22.75 -4.59 51.47
N PHE A 119 21.86 -4.05 50.63
CA PHE A 119 20.49 -4.50 50.51
C PHE A 119 20.36 -5.89 49.88
N GLU A 120 21.15 -6.19 48.84
CA GLU A 120 21.17 -7.53 48.23
C GLU A 120 21.74 -8.58 49.18
N GLU A 121 22.74 -8.25 49.98
CA GLU A 121 23.25 -9.20 50.98
C GLU A 121 22.24 -9.41 52.11
N PHE A 122 21.57 -8.35 52.55
CA PHE A 122 20.47 -8.44 53.50
C PHE A 122 19.32 -9.31 52.97
N LYS A 123 18.92 -9.17 51.70
CA LYS A 123 17.93 -10.04 51.05
C LYS A 123 18.30 -11.52 51.12
N LYS A 124 19.58 -11.86 50.97
CA LYS A 124 20.04 -13.26 51.09
C LYS A 124 19.92 -13.76 52.53
N ILE A 125 20.40 -12.98 53.50
CA ILE A 125 20.29 -13.32 54.93
C ILE A 125 18.82 -13.49 55.32
N HIS A 126 17.94 -12.57 54.90
CA HIS A 126 16.50 -12.66 55.15
C HIS A 126 15.90 -13.95 54.58
N LYS A 127 16.28 -14.34 53.35
CA LYS A 127 15.85 -15.59 52.71
C LYS A 127 16.36 -16.85 53.43
N GLU A 128 17.55 -16.78 54.02
CA GLU A 128 18.16 -17.88 54.80
C GLU A 128 17.57 -17.99 56.22
N GLY A 129 16.77 -17.00 56.65
CA GLY A 129 16.24 -16.86 58.01
C GLY A 129 16.94 -15.73 58.74
N LEU A 130 16.17 -14.70 59.11
CA LEU A 130 16.71 -13.48 59.73
C LEU A 130 17.19 -13.75 61.17
N PRO A 131 18.50 -13.63 61.47
CA PRO A 131 19.00 -13.85 62.82
C PRO A 131 18.72 -12.64 63.73
N GLU A 132 18.75 -12.85 65.05
CA GLU A 132 18.46 -11.83 66.09
C GLU A 132 19.38 -10.60 66.04
N LYS A 133 20.58 -10.73 65.44
CA LYS A 133 21.53 -9.63 65.20
C LYS A 133 21.97 -9.59 63.74
N PHE A 134 21.01 -9.42 62.83
CA PHE A 134 21.30 -9.49 61.39
C PHE A 134 22.29 -8.43 60.93
N THR A 135 22.36 -7.28 61.60
CA THR A 135 23.28 -6.18 61.25
C THR A 135 24.74 -6.58 61.36
N GLU A 136 25.11 -7.32 62.42
CA GLU A 136 26.46 -7.88 62.59
C GLU A 136 26.78 -8.92 61.49
N GLU A 137 25.80 -9.75 61.12
CA GLU A 137 25.95 -10.77 60.09
C GLU A 137 26.11 -10.16 58.69
N VAL A 138 25.32 -9.13 58.36
CA VAL A 138 25.51 -8.34 57.13
C VAL A 138 26.94 -7.78 57.09
N GLY A 139 27.41 -7.15 58.18
CA GLY A 139 28.77 -6.62 58.26
C GLY A 139 29.86 -7.67 58.02
N LYS A 140 29.70 -8.89 58.55
CA LYS A 140 30.62 -10.01 58.31
C LYS A 140 30.64 -10.43 56.84
N ARG A 141 29.48 -10.61 56.22
CA ARG A 141 29.37 -11.06 54.80
C ARG A 141 29.84 -10.02 53.80
N LEU A 142 29.82 -8.74 54.18
CA LEU A 142 30.33 -7.64 53.36
C LEU A 142 31.85 -7.44 53.48
N LYS A 143 32.52 -8.05 54.46
CA LYS A 143 33.95 -7.85 54.68
C LYS A 143 34.76 -8.25 53.44
N GLY A 144 35.52 -7.30 52.90
CA GLY A 144 36.35 -7.49 51.71
C GLY A 144 35.59 -7.46 50.37
N ARG A 145 34.29 -7.17 50.37
CA ARG A 145 33.50 -6.98 49.15
C ARG A 145 33.47 -5.51 48.74
N ASN A 146 33.60 -5.28 47.44
CA ASN A 146 33.48 -3.94 46.85
C ASN A 146 32.14 -3.80 46.13
N PRO A 147 31.45 -2.65 46.26
CA PRO A 147 30.23 -2.38 45.50
C PRO A 147 30.47 -2.44 43.99
N SER A 148 29.54 -3.05 43.26
CA SER A 148 29.49 -2.94 41.80
C SER A 148 28.96 -1.57 41.39
N LYS A 149 29.32 -1.10 40.19
CA LYS A 149 28.82 0.19 39.69
C LYS A 149 27.30 0.21 39.61
N VAL A 150 26.71 1.36 39.93
CA VAL A 150 25.27 1.62 39.88
C VAL A 150 25.03 2.96 39.20
N ASN A 151 24.28 2.96 38.10
CA ASN A 151 23.86 4.19 37.41
C ASN A 151 22.53 4.73 37.98
N LEU A 152 22.09 5.89 37.50
CA LEU A 152 20.89 6.58 37.99
C LEU A 152 19.62 5.71 37.97
N VAL A 153 19.37 5.02 36.84
CA VAL A 153 18.18 4.18 36.67
C VAL A 153 18.22 3.02 37.67
N GLU A 154 19.39 2.40 37.84
CA GLU A 154 19.58 1.34 38.82
C GLU A 154 19.43 1.83 40.27
N SER A 155 19.82 3.07 40.57
CA SER A 155 19.60 3.69 41.88
C SER A 155 18.11 3.79 42.20
N PHE A 156 17.31 4.29 41.26
CA PHE A 156 15.86 4.41 41.46
C PHE A 156 15.12 3.06 41.41
N ASP A 157 15.59 2.10 40.61
CA ASP A 157 15.11 0.71 40.65
C ASP A 157 15.27 0.11 42.04
N LEU A 158 16.44 0.33 42.66
CA LEU A 158 16.73 -0.13 44.01
C LEU A 158 15.82 0.54 45.04
N LEU A 159 15.64 1.87 44.97
CA LEU A 159 14.74 2.62 45.85
C LEU A 159 13.29 2.14 45.71
N THR A 160 12.84 1.86 44.48
CA THR A 160 11.50 1.31 44.21
C THR A 160 11.34 -0.09 44.81
N GLN A 161 12.36 -0.95 44.72
CA GLN A 161 12.35 -2.27 45.35
C GLN A 161 12.24 -2.18 46.88
N ILE A 162 13.00 -1.28 47.50
CA ILE A 162 12.94 -1.04 48.95
C ILE A 162 11.54 -0.55 49.33
N ARG A 163 11.01 0.44 48.61
CA ARG A 163 9.67 0.99 48.83
C ARG A 163 8.57 -0.06 48.69
N ASN A 164 8.63 -0.92 47.68
CA ASN A 164 7.63 -1.97 47.48
C ASN A 164 7.67 -3.02 48.61
N ARG A 165 8.85 -3.37 49.11
CA ARG A 165 8.97 -4.29 50.26
C ARG A 165 8.47 -3.66 51.56
N TYR A 166 8.69 -2.37 51.75
CA TYR A 166 8.12 -1.63 52.88
C TYR A 166 6.58 -1.58 52.79
N ALA A 167 6.02 -1.21 51.63
CA ALA A 167 4.58 -1.08 51.43
C ALA A 167 3.83 -2.42 51.53
N HIS A 168 4.47 -3.52 51.10
CA HIS A 168 3.91 -4.86 51.08
C HIS A 168 4.66 -5.81 52.03
N ALA A 169 5.06 -5.31 53.20
CA ALA A 169 5.93 -6.06 54.11
C ALA A 169 5.36 -7.42 54.52
N ALA A 170 4.04 -7.53 54.68
CA ALA A 170 3.36 -8.78 55.01
C ALA A 170 3.60 -9.86 53.95
N ASP A 171 3.51 -9.51 52.66
CA ASP A 171 3.66 -10.43 51.53
C ASP A 171 5.07 -11.03 51.46
N TYR A 172 6.06 -10.29 51.96
CA TYR A 172 7.46 -10.70 51.95
C TYR A 172 7.97 -11.19 53.32
N ASN A 173 7.13 -11.21 54.36
CA ASN A 173 7.57 -11.35 55.75
C ASN A 173 8.76 -10.43 56.07
N TRP A 174 8.67 -9.17 55.63
CA TRP A 174 9.76 -8.20 55.68
C TRP A 174 9.85 -7.54 57.06
N PRO A 175 11.05 -7.35 57.64
CA PRO A 175 11.17 -6.78 58.97
C PRO A 175 10.84 -5.28 58.97
N LEU A 176 10.04 -4.86 59.95
CA LEU A 176 9.59 -3.48 60.15
C LEU A 176 9.92 -2.97 61.56
N GLY A 177 11.16 -3.17 62.01
CA GLY A 177 11.62 -2.80 63.36
C GLY A 177 12.73 -1.75 63.36
N ASP A 178 12.95 -1.14 64.53
CA ASP A 178 13.98 -0.10 64.71
C ASP A 178 15.38 -0.56 64.33
N GLU A 179 15.74 -1.83 64.55
CA GLU A 179 17.04 -2.37 64.10
C GLU A 179 17.20 -2.28 62.58
N TYR A 180 16.15 -2.62 61.81
CA TYR A 180 16.14 -2.50 60.35
C TYR A 180 16.22 -1.05 59.89
N TYR A 181 15.40 -0.17 60.47
CA TYR A 181 15.37 1.24 60.08
C TYR A 181 16.68 1.94 60.43
N ASN A 182 17.22 1.75 61.63
CA ASN A 182 18.48 2.38 62.05
C ASN A 182 19.68 1.91 61.21
N TRP A 183 19.64 0.69 60.68
CA TRP A 183 20.66 0.18 59.77
C TRP A 183 20.51 0.73 58.35
N LEU A 184 19.29 0.75 57.79
CA LEU A 184 19.08 1.08 56.37
C LEU A 184 18.91 2.59 56.11
N ASN A 185 18.32 3.34 57.04
CA ASN A 185 18.06 4.78 56.86
C ASN A 185 19.32 5.60 56.57
N PRO A 186 20.48 5.38 57.23
CA PRO A 186 21.71 6.07 56.88
C PRO A 186 22.11 5.85 55.41
N LEU A 187 22.05 4.60 54.93
CA LEU A 187 22.37 4.25 53.54
C LEU A 187 21.39 4.89 52.54
N LEU A 188 20.09 4.92 52.88
CA LEU A 188 19.06 5.60 52.09
C LEU A 188 19.27 7.10 52.06
N SER A 189 19.55 7.72 53.21
CA SER A 189 19.81 9.15 53.34
C SER A 189 21.05 9.56 52.55
N GLU A 190 22.14 8.79 52.61
CA GLU A 190 23.35 9.04 51.83
C GLU A 190 23.11 8.90 50.32
N THR A 191 22.29 7.92 49.91
CA THR A 191 21.89 7.71 48.51
C THR A 191 21.06 8.89 48.01
N ILE A 192 20.04 9.32 48.75
CA ILE A 192 19.20 10.47 48.40
C ILE A 192 20.03 11.74 48.34
N SER A 193 20.93 11.94 49.31
CA SER A 193 21.84 13.10 49.35
C SER A 193 22.74 13.15 48.12
N GLU A 194 23.33 12.02 47.73
CA GLU A 194 24.15 11.89 46.53
C GLU A 194 23.36 12.26 45.26
N LEU A 195 22.14 11.71 45.12
CA LEU A 195 21.27 12.00 43.98
C LEU A 195 20.91 13.48 43.94
N VAL A 196 20.34 14.04 45.01
CA VAL A 196 19.93 15.46 45.07
C VAL A 196 21.11 16.41 44.84
N THR A 197 22.29 16.08 45.33
CA THR A 197 23.48 16.91 45.13
C THR A 197 23.87 16.99 43.65
N ASP A 198 23.75 15.88 42.92
CA ASP A 198 24.21 15.74 41.53
C ASP A 198 23.30 16.44 40.50
N PHE A 199 22.03 16.70 40.81
CA PHE A 199 21.07 17.38 39.91
C PHE A 199 21.03 18.91 40.11
N GLU A 200 22.15 19.54 40.44
CA GLU A 200 22.20 20.96 40.80
C GLU A 200 21.73 21.93 39.72
N LEU A 201 21.90 21.57 38.44
CA LEU A 201 21.42 22.36 37.32
C LEU A 201 19.91 22.59 37.35
N LEU A 202 19.15 21.69 37.99
CA LEU A 202 17.70 21.82 38.05
C LEU A 202 17.24 22.89 39.06
N ARG A 203 18.14 23.34 39.93
CA ARG A 203 17.87 24.32 40.99
C ARG A 203 17.64 25.74 40.47
N SER A 204 18.06 26.03 39.25
CA SER A 204 17.87 27.35 38.63
C SER A 204 16.50 27.50 37.96
N TYR A 205 15.76 26.41 37.77
CA TYR A 205 14.46 26.45 37.12
C TYR A 205 13.32 26.68 38.12
N LYS A 206 12.35 27.52 37.75
CA LYS A 206 11.13 27.75 38.52
C LYS A 206 9.96 27.00 37.90
N ILE A 207 9.10 26.42 38.74
CA ILE A 207 7.84 25.83 38.26
C ILE A 207 6.74 26.88 38.36
N VAL A 208 6.09 27.11 37.23
CA VAL A 208 4.96 28.03 37.13
C VAL A 208 3.73 27.35 36.55
N ARG A 209 2.54 27.82 36.89
CA ARG A 209 1.28 27.36 36.31
C ARG A 209 0.63 28.49 35.51
N LEU A 210 0.25 28.22 34.26
CA LEU A 210 -0.47 29.19 33.44
C LEU A 210 -1.89 29.40 34.01
N GLN A 211 -2.24 30.63 34.36
CA GLN A 211 -3.56 31.01 34.90
C GLN A 211 -4.46 31.63 33.83
N GLU A 212 -3.94 32.57 33.05
CA GLU A 212 -4.70 33.32 32.06
C GLU A 212 -3.86 33.58 30.81
N ILE A 213 -4.50 33.45 29.65
CA ILE A 213 -3.97 33.85 28.35
C ILE A 213 -4.55 35.24 28.03
N GLY A 214 -3.70 36.28 28.05
CA GLY A 214 -4.15 37.65 27.79
C GLY A 214 -4.69 37.83 26.38
N GLN A 215 -5.70 38.69 26.20
CA GLN A 215 -6.38 38.94 24.91
C GLN A 215 -5.49 39.61 23.84
N ASP A 216 -4.39 40.25 24.24
CA ASP A 216 -3.40 40.91 23.37
C ASP A 216 -2.10 40.08 23.28
N GLU A 217 -2.14 38.85 22.74
CA GLU A 217 -1.07 37.94 22.21
C GLU A 217 0.40 38.02 22.74
N LYS A 218 0.69 38.64 23.89
CA LYS A 218 2.07 38.91 24.37
C LYS A 218 2.25 38.91 25.88
N LYS A 219 1.18 38.82 26.67
CA LYS A 219 1.23 38.80 28.13
C LYS A 219 0.55 37.56 28.68
N TYR A 220 1.36 36.69 29.28
CA TYR A 220 0.92 35.45 29.90
C TYR A 220 1.07 35.53 31.40
N ILE A 221 -0.01 35.20 32.12
CA ILE A 221 -0.08 35.29 33.57
C ILE A 221 0.18 33.92 34.17
N PHE A 222 1.31 33.81 34.87
CA PHE A 222 1.77 32.58 35.49
C PHE A 222 1.74 32.68 37.00
N GLN A 223 1.17 31.70 37.69
CA GLN A 223 1.32 31.54 39.13
C GLN A 223 2.67 30.88 39.43
N ASN A 224 3.50 31.51 40.27
CA ASN A 224 4.73 30.90 40.76
C ASN A 224 4.43 29.87 41.85
N LEU A 225 4.62 28.58 41.54
CA LEU A 225 4.36 27.48 42.48
C LEU A 225 5.44 27.35 43.55
N GLU A 226 6.57 28.02 43.39
CA GLU A 226 7.70 27.98 44.32
C GLU A 226 7.63 29.07 45.40
N SER A 227 6.72 30.03 45.25
CA SER A 227 6.54 31.10 46.20
C SER A 227 5.74 30.67 47.45
N THR A 228 5.89 31.40 48.55
CA THR A 228 5.11 31.18 49.78
C THR A 228 3.71 31.79 49.72
N GLY A 229 3.36 32.54 48.66
CA GLY A 229 2.07 33.23 48.47
C GLY A 229 1.51 33.05 47.06
N GLU A 230 0.55 33.88 46.67
CA GLU A 230 0.01 33.92 45.30
C GLU A 230 0.84 34.87 44.43
N GLU A 231 2.14 34.60 44.31
CA GLU A 231 2.99 35.38 43.41
C GLU A 231 2.59 35.10 41.95
N ILE A 232 2.32 36.16 41.22
CA ILE A 232 1.97 36.15 39.81
C ILE A 232 3.15 36.74 39.02
N LEU A 233 3.55 36.05 37.97
CA LEU A 233 4.61 36.44 37.05
C LEU A 233 4.01 36.76 35.69
N GLU A 234 4.37 37.92 35.15
CA GLU A 234 4.11 38.25 33.74
C GLU A 234 5.32 37.79 32.93
N VAL A 235 5.12 36.81 32.04
CA VAL A 235 6.20 36.20 31.25
C VAL A 235 5.94 36.44 29.77
N SER A 236 6.94 36.96 29.07
CA SER A 236 6.93 37.03 27.61
C SER A 236 7.19 35.65 27.03
N VAL A 237 6.32 35.19 26.14
CA VAL A 237 6.40 33.87 25.52
C VAL A 237 6.73 34.04 24.03
N SER A 238 7.62 33.21 23.52
CA SER A 238 7.97 33.19 22.10
C SER A 238 6.86 32.56 21.25
N GLN A 239 6.74 32.96 19.99
CA GLN A 239 5.67 32.52 19.07
C GLN A 239 5.61 30.99 18.89
N ASP A 240 6.75 30.30 18.97
CA ASP A 240 6.83 28.85 18.84
C ASP A 240 6.25 28.09 20.06
N MET A 241 6.30 28.72 21.24
CA MET A 241 5.80 28.17 22.50
C MET A 241 4.33 28.52 22.75
N GLU A 242 3.87 29.66 22.23
CA GLU A 242 2.50 30.16 22.35
C GLU A 242 1.45 29.14 21.92
N SER A 243 1.64 28.50 20.76
CA SER A 243 0.72 27.44 20.26
C SER A 243 0.66 26.16 21.11
N GLN A 244 1.59 26.00 22.06
CA GLN A 244 1.71 24.82 22.93
C GLN A 244 1.25 25.10 24.37
N LEU A 245 0.83 26.34 24.65
CA LEU A 245 0.32 26.72 25.95
C LEU A 245 -1.08 26.18 26.20
N ILE A 246 -1.28 25.66 27.40
CA ILE A 246 -2.55 25.12 27.86
C ILE A 246 -2.79 25.67 29.26
N GLU A 247 -3.93 26.33 29.44
CA GLU A 247 -4.35 26.86 30.73
C GLU A 247 -4.32 25.77 31.81
N ASN A 248 -4.01 26.18 33.04
CA ASN A 248 -3.88 25.32 34.21
C ASN A 248 -2.79 24.23 34.12
N LYS A 249 -1.88 24.29 33.14
CA LYS A 249 -0.70 23.41 33.06
C LYS A 249 0.56 24.07 33.61
N CYS A 250 1.50 23.21 34.04
CA CYS A 250 2.75 23.63 34.65
C CYS A 250 3.88 23.71 33.62
N TYR A 251 4.81 24.64 33.82
CA TYR A 251 5.92 24.92 32.92
C TYR A 251 7.18 25.25 33.74
N PHE A 252 8.34 25.05 33.12
CA PHE A 252 9.63 25.51 33.66
C PHE A 252 9.98 26.88 33.10
N LEU A 253 10.37 27.80 33.99
CA LEU A 253 11.10 29.01 33.64
C LEU A 253 12.60 28.81 33.90
N ASP A 254 13.44 29.34 33.03
CA ASP A 254 14.89 29.45 33.27
C ASP A 254 15.24 30.54 34.30
N GLU A 255 16.53 30.68 34.58
CA GLU A 255 17.07 31.68 35.50
C GLU A 255 16.77 33.13 35.09
N ASN A 256 16.49 33.37 33.81
CA ASN A 256 16.15 34.66 33.23
C ASN A 256 14.62 34.87 33.13
N ASN A 257 13.83 33.97 33.72
CA ASN A 257 12.37 33.89 33.64
C ASN A 257 11.81 33.66 32.21
N ASN A 258 12.60 33.09 31.30
CA ASN A 258 12.08 32.67 30.00
C ASN A 258 11.40 31.32 30.12
N LEU A 259 10.27 31.16 29.40
CA LEU A 259 9.55 29.91 29.33
C LEU A 259 10.35 28.85 28.56
N LEU A 260 10.73 27.76 29.23
CA LEU A 260 11.58 26.73 28.64
C LEU A 260 10.79 25.61 27.96
N MET A 261 9.88 24.98 28.72
CA MET A 261 9.07 23.83 28.29
C MET A 261 7.95 23.53 29.29
N ARG A 262 6.98 22.70 28.89
CA ARG A 262 5.95 22.16 29.78
C ARG A 262 6.58 21.19 30.80
N TYR A 263 6.12 21.27 32.04
CA TYR A 263 6.42 20.33 33.11
C TYR A 263 5.21 19.43 33.35
N PHE A 264 5.39 18.11 33.14
CA PHE A 264 4.33 17.13 33.36
C PHE A 264 4.25 16.73 34.84
N GLN A 265 3.64 17.61 35.64
CA GLN A 265 3.50 17.42 37.09
C GLN A 265 2.39 16.41 37.43
N ASN A 266 2.77 15.22 37.90
CA ASN A 266 1.81 14.15 38.26
C ASN A 266 0.81 13.82 37.14
N GLU A 267 1.21 14.02 35.89
CA GLU A 267 0.45 13.70 34.69
C GLU A 267 1.38 13.15 33.62
N LEU A 268 0.80 12.53 32.58
CA LEU A 268 1.54 12.09 31.40
C LEU A 268 1.09 12.91 30.18
N PRO A 269 1.99 13.14 29.20
CA PRO A 269 1.56 13.63 27.91
C PRO A 269 0.58 12.65 27.24
N LEU A 270 -0.29 13.18 26.39
CA LEU A 270 -1.06 12.35 25.48
C LEU A 270 -0.11 11.61 24.53
N PRO A 271 -0.39 10.35 24.18
CA PRO A 271 0.40 9.61 23.20
C PRO A 271 0.27 10.26 21.81
N ASP A 272 1.28 10.06 20.97
CA ASP A 272 1.21 10.39 19.55
C ASP A 272 0.01 9.72 18.89
N ARG A 273 -0.66 10.47 18.01
CA ARG A 273 -1.92 10.03 17.38
C ARG A 273 -1.73 8.77 16.55
N ASN A 274 -0.68 8.70 15.73
CA ASN A 274 -0.47 7.57 14.82
C ASN A 274 -0.15 6.30 15.62
N VAL A 275 0.68 6.43 16.67
CA VAL A 275 1.00 5.30 17.55
C VAL A 275 -0.25 4.85 18.33
N ALA A 276 -1.07 5.79 18.80
CA ALA A 276 -2.32 5.48 19.50
C ALA A 276 -3.34 4.77 18.60
N GLU A 277 -3.52 5.22 17.36
CA GLU A 277 -4.41 4.60 16.37
C GLU A 277 -3.95 3.16 16.04
N LYS A 278 -2.64 2.94 15.86
CA LYS A 278 -2.05 1.61 15.66
C LYS A 278 -2.33 0.66 16.84
N LEU A 279 -2.11 1.11 18.07
CA LEU A 279 -2.31 0.30 19.28
C LEU A 279 -3.79 0.03 19.56
N GLU A 280 -4.67 0.99 19.27
CA GLU A 280 -6.11 0.79 19.37
C GLU A 280 -6.59 -0.29 18.39
N GLY A 281 -6.05 -0.30 17.15
CA GLY A 281 -6.28 -1.38 16.20
C GLY A 281 -5.79 -2.75 16.72
N GLU A 282 -4.65 -2.80 17.42
CA GLU A 282 -4.14 -4.03 18.04
C GLU A 282 -4.98 -4.53 19.22
N GLU A 283 -5.48 -3.65 20.08
CA GLU A 283 -6.38 -4.04 21.17
C GLU A 283 -7.73 -4.55 20.63
N LYS A 284 -8.30 -3.87 19.64
CA LYS A 284 -9.53 -4.34 18.98
C LYS A 284 -9.31 -5.67 18.28
N TYR A 285 -8.15 -5.87 17.64
CA TYR A 285 -7.76 -7.14 17.05
C TYR A 285 -7.75 -8.28 18.08
N LYS A 286 -7.16 -8.08 19.26
CA LYS A 286 -7.17 -9.10 20.34
C LYS A 286 -8.56 -9.42 20.89
N LEU A 287 -9.49 -8.47 20.84
CA LEU A 287 -10.87 -8.66 21.29
C LEU A 287 -11.72 -9.43 20.26
N ILE A 288 -11.44 -9.25 18.98
CA ILE A 288 -12.17 -9.90 17.88
C ILE A 288 -11.54 -11.24 17.46
N GLU A 289 -10.25 -11.48 17.76
CA GLU A 289 -9.56 -12.74 17.45
C GLU A 289 -10.31 -13.99 17.94
N PRO A 290 -10.90 -14.03 19.16
CA PRO A 290 -11.73 -15.16 19.62
C PRO A 290 -13.05 -15.36 18.84
N VAL A 291 -13.48 -14.37 18.06
CA VAL A 291 -14.66 -14.45 17.18
C VAL A 291 -14.25 -14.82 15.76
N LEU A 292 -13.17 -14.23 15.26
CA LEU A 292 -12.64 -14.51 13.92
C LEU A 292 -12.12 -15.94 13.81
N ILE A 293 -11.41 -16.47 14.81
CA ILE A 293 -10.85 -17.83 14.74
C ILE A 293 -11.95 -18.89 14.49
N PRO A 294 -13.01 -19.00 15.30
CA PRO A 294 -14.07 -19.97 15.04
C PRO A 294 -14.75 -19.78 13.69
N THR A 295 -14.96 -18.52 13.28
CA THR A 295 -15.58 -18.21 11.98
C THR A 295 -14.69 -18.68 10.82
N ILE A 296 -13.37 -18.45 10.90
CA ILE A 296 -12.39 -18.92 9.92
C ILE A 296 -12.35 -20.46 9.93
N GLU A 297 -12.35 -21.08 11.10
CA GLU A 297 -12.34 -22.54 11.25
C GLU A 297 -13.57 -23.20 10.61
N GLU A 298 -14.74 -22.57 10.72
CA GLU A 298 -16.00 -23.02 10.09
C GLU A 298 -15.93 -22.94 8.57
N ARG A 299 -15.43 -21.84 8.00
CA ARG A 299 -15.31 -21.71 6.52
C ARG A 299 -14.33 -22.72 5.93
N LEU A 300 -13.23 -22.97 6.62
CA LEU A 300 -12.25 -23.96 6.21
C LEU A 300 -12.74 -25.42 6.35
N GLU A 301 -13.86 -25.70 7.02
CA GLU A 301 -14.33 -27.09 7.23
C GLU A 301 -14.94 -27.72 5.98
N ASP A 302 -15.47 -26.92 5.05
CA ASP A 302 -16.19 -27.43 3.90
C ASP A 302 -15.25 -27.90 2.79
N ASP A 303 -14.28 -27.07 2.39
CA ASP A 303 -13.40 -27.36 1.25
C ASP A 303 -11.91 -27.00 1.46
N ASP A 304 -11.49 -26.81 2.71
CA ASP A 304 -10.14 -26.35 3.10
C ASP A 304 -9.74 -24.96 2.55
N MET A 305 -10.69 -24.21 1.99
CA MET A 305 -10.45 -22.90 1.38
C MET A 305 -11.41 -21.84 1.94
N ILE A 306 -11.08 -20.58 1.70
CA ILE A 306 -11.96 -19.42 1.93
C ILE A 306 -12.13 -18.72 0.60
N ASP A 307 -13.35 -18.71 0.08
CA ASP A 307 -13.69 -18.07 -1.18
C ASP A 307 -13.83 -16.53 -1.06
N ASN A 308 -14.10 -15.86 -2.19
CA ASN A 308 -14.21 -14.40 -2.23
C ASN A 308 -15.40 -13.85 -1.40
N GLU A 309 -16.50 -14.60 -1.30
CA GLU A 309 -17.70 -14.17 -0.57
C GLU A 309 -17.48 -14.37 0.94
N GLU A 310 -16.89 -15.49 1.33
CA GLU A 310 -16.52 -15.78 2.72
C GLU A 310 -15.45 -14.83 3.23
N TYR A 311 -14.45 -14.54 2.39
CA TYR A 311 -13.41 -13.56 2.71
C TYR A 311 -14.00 -12.15 2.86
N ALA A 312 -14.96 -11.76 2.02
CA ALA A 312 -15.65 -10.47 2.16
C ALA A 312 -16.41 -10.38 3.50
N GLN A 313 -17.08 -11.46 3.93
CA GLN A 313 -17.76 -11.49 5.22
C GLN A 313 -16.78 -11.40 6.41
N LEU A 314 -15.65 -12.12 6.33
CA LEU A 314 -14.58 -12.01 7.32
C LEU A 314 -13.97 -10.60 7.34
N MET A 315 -13.83 -9.97 6.16
CA MET A 315 -13.39 -8.58 6.05
C MET A 315 -14.37 -7.60 6.66
N ASP A 316 -15.68 -7.79 6.51
CA ASP A 316 -16.68 -6.93 7.17
C ASP A 316 -16.58 -7.02 8.69
N ILE A 317 -16.37 -8.22 9.25
CA ILE A 317 -16.15 -8.42 10.68
C ILE A 317 -14.85 -7.71 11.13
N ALA A 318 -13.78 -7.86 10.35
CA ALA A 318 -12.49 -7.25 10.61
C ALA A 318 -12.52 -5.71 10.54
N ILE A 319 -13.12 -5.13 9.48
CA ILE A 319 -13.23 -3.67 9.27
C ILE A 319 -14.07 -3.03 10.37
N ASN A 320 -15.20 -3.65 10.76
CA ASN A 320 -16.02 -3.15 11.86
C ASN A 320 -15.26 -3.14 13.20
N ALA A 321 -14.27 -4.01 13.35
CA ALA A 321 -13.36 -4.04 14.49
C ALA A 321 -12.08 -3.21 14.29
N GLY A 322 -11.91 -2.48 13.17
CA GLY A 322 -10.71 -1.71 12.89
C GLY A 322 -9.45 -2.55 12.65
N VAL A 323 -9.62 -3.77 12.16
CA VAL A 323 -8.54 -4.70 11.81
C VAL A 323 -8.16 -4.50 10.34
N GLU A 324 -6.87 -4.33 10.07
CA GLU A 324 -6.33 -4.25 8.72
C GLU A 324 -6.39 -5.61 8.01
N GLU A 325 -6.61 -5.56 6.69
CA GLU A 325 -6.72 -6.74 5.81
C GLU A 325 -5.53 -7.71 5.98
N ASP A 326 -4.29 -7.19 6.00
CA ASP A 326 -3.07 -8.00 6.16
C ASP A 326 -3.03 -8.80 7.46
N LYS A 327 -3.63 -8.29 8.55
CA LYS A 327 -3.70 -9.01 9.82
C LYS A 327 -4.72 -10.15 9.74
N LEU A 328 -5.88 -9.91 9.13
CA LEU A 328 -6.86 -10.96 8.89
C LEU A 328 -6.28 -12.08 8.01
N LYS A 329 -5.57 -11.74 6.92
CA LYS A 329 -4.88 -12.76 6.09
C LYS A 329 -3.95 -13.63 6.91
N LYS A 330 -3.07 -13.01 7.70
CA LYS A 330 -2.14 -13.75 8.58
C LYS A 330 -2.85 -14.66 9.58
N LEU A 331 -4.01 -14.23 10.10
CA LEU A 331 -4.83 -15.05 10.99
C LEU A 331 -5.38 -16.27 10.26
N ILE A 332 -5.91 -16.09 9.06
CA ILE A 332 -6.44 -17.16 8.22
C ILE A 332 -5.36 -18.20 7.92
N TYR A 333 -4.17 -17.77 7.47
CA TYR A 333 -3.02 -18.66 7.26
C TYR A 333 -2.60 -19.42 8.51
N LYS A 334 -2.64 -18.76 9.67
CA LYS A 334 -2.30 -19.38 10.95
C LYS A 334 -3.32 -20.47 11.31
N VAL A 335 -4.62 -20.16 11.24
CA VAL A 335 -5.70 -21.11 11.55
C VAL A 335 -5.66 -22.31 10.61
N ALA A 336 -5.50 -22.08 9.31
CA ALA A 336 -5.39 -23.18 8.33
C ALA A 336 -4.20 -24.10 8.62
N LYS A 337 -3.04 -23.51 8.95
CA LYS A 337 -1.86 -24.27 9.36
C LYS A 337 -2.11 -25.08 10.63
N ASP A 338 -2.80 -24.51 11.62
CA ASP A 338 -3.14 -25.18 12.87
C ASP A 338 -4.13 -26.34 12.64
N LYS A 339 -5.01 -26.25 11.62
CA LYS A 339 -5.88 -27.34 11.15
C LYS A 339 -5.17 -28.38 10.26
N GLY A 340 -3.91 -28.16 9.90
CA GLY A 340 -3.14 -29.08 9.07
C GLY A 340 -3.42 -28.96 7.56
N ILE A 341 -4.01 -27.86 7.12
CA ILE A 341 -4.24 -27.57 5.70
C ILE A 341 -2.89 -27.26 5.05
N VAL A 342 -2.57 -28.01 3.99
CA VAL A 342 -1.28 -27.94 3.27
C VAL A 342 -1.36 -26.97 2.08
N GLY A 343 -2.57 -26.64 1.63
CA GLY A 343 -2.86 -25.66 0.57
C GLY A 343 -2.90 -24.21 1.06
N ASP A 344 -3.05 -23.27 0.12
CA ASP A 344 -3.30 -21.86 0.46
C ASP A 344 -4.78 -21.70 0.86
N PRO A 345 -5.09 -21.39 2.14
CA PRO A 345 -6.46 -21.27 2.62
C PRO A 345 -7.19 -20.05 2.08
N LEU A 346 -6.47 -19.07 1.55
CA LEU A 346 -7.07 -17.97 0.83
C LEU A 346 -6.99 -18.33 -0.64
N LEU A 347 -8.14 -18.48 -1.29
CA LEU A 347 -8.25 -18.60 -2.75
C LEU A 347 -7.82 -17.29 -3.45
N MET A 348 -6.62 -16.76 -3.18
CA MET A 348 -6.04 -15.64 -3.90
C MET A 348 -5.23 -16.19 -5.07
N GLU A 349 -5.94 -16.48 -6.16
CA GLU A 349 -5.46 -16.52 -7.55
C GLU A 349 -4.49 -17.69 -7.88
N LYS A 350 -3.38 -17.83 -7.15
CA LYS A 350 -2.32 -18.80 -7.41
C LYS A 350 -2.73 -20.25 -7.11
N ALA A 351 -3.52 -20.50 -6.06
CA ALA A 351 -3.98 -21.85 -5.73
C ALA A 351 -4.94 -22.43 -6.78
N ILE A 352 -5.83 -21.60 -7.34
CA ILE A 352 -6.71 -21.97 -8.46
C ILE A 352 -5.84 -22.44 -9.63
N ILE A 353 -4.83 -21.66 -9.98
CA ILE A 353 -3.92 -21.99 -11.08
C ILE A 353 -3.15 -23.28 -10.81
N LEU A 354 -2.64 -23.49 -9.60
CA LEU A 354 -1.96 -24.74 -9.24
C LEU A 354 -2.88 -25.96 -9.35
N ASN A 355 -4.14 -25.84 -8.91
CA ASN A 355 -5.13 -26.92 -9.05
C ASN A 355 -5.46 -27.18 -10.54
N LEU A 356 -5.64 -26.13 -11.35
CA LEU A 356 -5.84 -26.28 -12.79
C LEU A 356 -4.63 -26.96 -13.45
N VAL A 357 -3.41 -26.61 -13.06
CA VAL A 357 -2.18 -27.24 -13.57
C VAL A 357 -2.15 -28.71 -13.19
N GLU A 358 -2.39 -29.04 -11.92
CA GLU A 358 -2.45 -30.43 -11.44
C GLU A 358 -3.52 -31.23 -12.20
N LYS A 359 -4.74 -30.69 -12.29
CA LYS A 359 -5.85 -31.29 -13.04
C LYS A 359 -5.43 -31.59 -14.48
N PHE A 360 -4.79 -30.63 -15.16
CA PHE A 360 -4.34 -30.79 -16.54
C PHE A 360 -3.24 -31.86 -16.66
N GLU A 361 -2.25 -31.85 -15.77
CA GLU A 361 -1.13 -32.80 -15.81
C GLU A 361 -1.58 -34.24 -15.54
N VAL A 362 -2.49 -34.46 -14.58
CA VAL A 362 -3.03 -35.80 -14.26
C VAL A 362 -3.67 -36.47 -15.48
N LYS A 363 -4.32 -35.70 -16.35
CA LYS A 363 -5.00 -36.19 -17.56
C LYS A 363 -4.41 -35.60 -18.85
N LYS A 364 -3.12 -35.24 -18.85
CA LYS A 364 -2.46 -34.54 -19.98
C LYS A 364 -2.68 -35.22 -21.33
N LYS A 365 -2.57 -36.56 -21.37
CA LYS A 365 -2.82 -37.37 -22.59
C LYS A 365 -4.24 -37.22 -23.13
N TYR A 366 -5.25 -37.11 -22.27
CA TYR A 366 -6.64 -36.91 -22.67
C TYR A 366 -6.86 -35.48 -23.15
N TYR A 367 -6.39 -34.48 -22.39
CA TYR A 367 -6.57 -33.07 -22.76
C TYR A 367 -5.82 -32.68 -24.04
N THR A 368 -4.72 -33.36 -24.36
CA THR A 368 -3.96 -33.16 -25.62
C THR A 368 -4.36 -34.14 -26.73
N SER A 369 -5.50 -34.82 -26.59
CA SER A 369 -6.04 -35.71 -27.62
C SER A 369 -7.08 -34.99 -28.47
N ASN A 370 -7.36 -35.53 -29.65
CA ASN A 370 -8.44 -35.04 -30.52
C ASN A 370 -9.85 -35.29 -29.96
N GLU A 371 -9.98 -36.04 -28.84
CA GLU A 371 -11.27 -36.29 -28.19
C GLU A 371 -11.70 -35.11 -27.29
N TYR A 372 -10.76 -34.26 -26.87
CA TYR A 372 -11.01 -33.11 -26.01
C TYR A 372 -11.02 -31.82 -26.84
N ASN A 373 -12.14 -31.09 -26.82
CA ASN A 373 -12.32 -29.92 -27.69
C ASN A 373 -12.03 -28.59 -26.98
N GLU A 374 -11.86 -27.54 -27.79
CA GLU A 374 -11.56 -26.18 -27.35
C GLU A 374 -12.64 -25.60 -26.41
N THR A 375 -13.92 -25.89 -26.66
CA THR A 375 -15.02 -25.40 -25.82
C THR A 375 -14.94 -25.98 -24.40
N GLN A 376 -14.63 -27.27 -24.27
CA GLN A 376 -14.42 -27.90 -22.97
C GLN A 376 -13.19 -27.30 -22.28
N LEU A 377 -12.10 -27.09 -23.02
CA LEU A 377 -10.88 -26.47 -22.49
C LEU A 377 -11.14 -25.07 -21.93
N ARG A 378 -11.91 -24.28 -22.67
CA ARG A 378 -12.34 -22.95 -22.25
C ARG A 378 -13.07 -23.00 -20.91
N ILE A 379 -14.10 -23.83 -20.80
CA ILE A 379 -14.93 -23.93 -19.59
C ILE A 379 -14.14 -24.48 -18.40
N GLU A 380 -13.37 -25.55 -18.61
CA GLU A 380 -12.71 -26.29 -17.54
C GLU A 380 -11.39 -25.68 -17.08
N PHE A 381 -10.78 -24.80 -17.87
CA PHE A 381 -9.47 -24.21 -17.60
C PHE A 381 -9.45 -22.70 -17.78
N LEU A 382 -9.73 -22.18 -18.99
CA LEU A 382 -9.52 -20.75 -19.26
C LEU A 382 -10.51 -19.83 -18.53
N ASP A 383 -11.78 -20.22 -18.42
CA ASP A 383 -12.78 -19.46 -17.66
C ASP A 383 -12.33 -19.29 -16.20
N LEU A 384 -11.85 -20.37 -15.58
CA LEU A 384 -11.33 -20.38 -14.22
C LEU A 384 -9.99 -19.65 -14.09
N PHE A 385 -9.13 -19.74 -15.10
CA PHE A 385 -7.87 -19.01 -15.16
C PHE A 385 -8.10 -17.49 -15.17
N PHE A 386 -9.06 -17.01 -15.96
CA PHE A 386 -9.37 -15.59 -16.05
C PHE A 386 -10.15 -15.08 -14.82
N GLU A 387 -10.96 -15.92 -14.18
CA GLU A 387 -11.52 -15.63 -12.84
C GLU A 387 -10.41 -15.47 -11.79
N ALA A 388 -9.38 -16.32 -11.85
CA ALA A 388 -8.20 -16.20 -10.99
C ALA A 388 -7.38 -14.92 -11.27
N LEU A 389 -7.61 -14.21 -12.37
CA LEU A 389 -7.05 -12.86 -12.61
C LEU A 389 -7.96 -11.72 -12.08
N GLY A 390 -9.04 -12.08 -11.39
CA GLY A 390 -9.98 -11.15 -10.77
C GLY A 390 -11.11 -10.66 -11.68
N TRP A 391 -11.27 -11.25 -12.86
CA TRP A 391 -12.32 -10.90 -13.83
C TRP A 391 -13.59 -11.72 -13.63
N ASP A 392 -14.76 -11.10 -13.76
CA ASP A 392 -16.08 -11.73 -13.67
C ASP A 392 -16.50 -12.41 -14.99
N VAL A 393 -15.80 -13.49 -15.34
CA VAL A 393 -16.00 -14.29 -16.57
C VAL A 393 -17.37 -14.97 -16.58
N PHE A 394 -17.84 -15.41 -15.43
CA PHE A 394 -19.17 -16.04 -15.29
C PHE A 394 -20.31 -15.01 -15.12
N ASN A 395 -19.99 -13.71 -15.13
CA ASN A 395 -20.94 -12.63 -14.96
C ASN A 395 -21.80 -12.74 -13.68
N LYS A 396 -21.21 -13.26 -12.60
CA LYS A 396 -21.86 -13.44 -11.30
C LYS A 396 -22.19 -12.10 -10.65
N LYS A 397 -21.34 -11.08 -10.87
CA LYS A 397 -21.49 -9.72 -10.34
C LYS A 397 -22.32 -8.83 -11.27
N ARG A 398 -22.82 -9.36 -12.39
CA ARG A 398 -23.62 -8.65 -13.40
C ARG A 398 -22.85 -7.46 -14.01
N THR A 399 -21.55 -7.63 -14.25
CA THR A 399 -20.70 -6.62 -14.88
C THR A 399 -20.45 -6.95 -16.35
N ASN A 400 -20.19 -5.92 -17.17
CA ASN A 400 -19.87 -6.10 -18.59
C ASN A 400 -18.35 -6.19 -18.82
N GLU A 401 -17.59 -6.66 -17.83
CA GLU A 401 -16.11 -6.61 -17.86
C GLU A 401 -15.47 -7.73 -18.69
N VAL A 402 -16.19 -8.83 -18.92
CA VAL A 402 -15.79 -9.89 -19.84
C VAL A 402 -16.96 -10.24 -20.75
N THR A 403 -16.74 -10.13 -22.06
CA THR A 403 -17.67 -10.68 -23.05
C THR A 403 -17.05 -11.93 -23.65
N ARG A 404 -17.67 -13.08 -23.39
CA ARG A 404 -17.29 -14.34 -24.02
C ARG A 404 -17.88 -14.39 -25.43
N GLU A 405 -17.13 -15.01 -26.32
CA GLU A 405 -17.62 -15.33 -27.65
C GLU A 405 -18.11 -14.10 -28.44
N LEU A 406 -17.38 -12.98 -28.27
CA LEU A 406 -17.67 -11.71 -28.91
C LEU A 406 -17.57 -11.88 -30.42
N THR A 407 -18.67 -11.62 -31.12
CA THR A 407 -18.65 -11.51 -32.57
C THR A 407 -17.99 -10.20 -32.96
N VAL A 408 -16.72 -10.29 -33.37
CA VAL A 408 -16.01 -9.18 -34.00
C VAL A 408 -16.27 -9.31 -35.49
N ARG A 409 -17.15 -8.44 -36.00
CA ARG A 409 -17.37 -8.40 -37.43
C ARG A 409 -16.07 -8.01 -38.11
N THR A 410 -15.54 -8.93 -38.93
CA THR A 410 -14.53 -8.54 -39.88
C THR A 410 -15.24 -7.99 -41.10
N GLN A 411 -14.60 -7.00 -41.66
CA GLN A 411 -15.10 -6.12 -42.68
C GLN A 411 -15.41 -6.82 -44.03
N ALA A 412 -14.86 -8.01 -44.29
CA ALA A 412 -15.24 -8.83 -45.43
C ALA A 412 -16.60 -9.53 -45.29
N GLY A 413 -17.57 -8.98 -44.52
CA GLY A 413 -18.86 -9.61 -44.25
C GLY A 413 -18.81 -10.88 -43.38
N ARG A 414 -17.63 -11.46 -43.16
CA ARG A 414 -17.41 -12.61 -42.30
C ARG A 414 -17.35 -12.17 -40.84
N ALA A 415 -18.42 -12.47 -40.11
CA ALA A 415 -18.39 -12.48 -38.66
C ALA A 415 -17.28 -13.43 -38.20
N THR A 416 -16.26 -12.92 -37.51
CA THR A 416 -15.32 -13.77 -36.79
C THR A 416 -15.52 -13.59 -35.30
N ARG A 417 -15.17 -14.59 -34.51
CA ARG A 417 -15.46 -14.63 -33.09
C ARG A 417 -14.15 -14.55 -32.33
N VAL A 418 -14.06 -13.65 -31.38
CA VAL A 418 -13.01 -13.64 -30.37
C VAL A 418 -13.56 -14.37 -29.15
N ASP A 419 -12.78 -15.27 -28.57
CA ASP A 419 -13.25 -16.10 -27.46
C ASP A 419 -13.52 -15.31 -26.19
N TYR A 420 -12.69 -14.30 -25.91
CA TYR A 420 -12.88 -13.38 -24.79
C TYR A 420 -12.46 -11.96 -25.14
N ALA A 421 -13.31 -11.00 -24.78
CA ALA A 421 -13.00 -9.58 -24.80
C ALA A 421 -13.10 -9.01 -23.39
N PHE A 422 -12.03 -8.32 -22.97
CA PHE A 422 -11.91 -7.76 -21.62
C PHE A 422 -12.08 -6.23 -21.65
N TYR A 423 -12.89 -5.71 -20.74
CA TYR A 423 -13.33 -4.32 -20.71
C TYR A 423 -13.02 -3.67 -19.37
N LEU A 424 -12.62 -2.40 -19.42
CA LEU A 424 -12.66 -1.53 -18.24
C LEU A 424 -13.67 -0.40 -18.47
N GLY A 425 -14.80 -0.46 -17.74
CA GLY A 425 -15.96 0.37 -18.05
C GLY A 425 -16.49 0.01 -19.44
N ASN A 426 -16.53 0.99 -20.35
CA ASN A 426 -16.99 0.80 -21.73
C ASN A 426 -15.84 0.73 -22.75
N LYS A 427 -14.60 0.52 -22.31
CA LYS A 427 -13.43 0.45 -23.21
C LYS A 427 -12.85 -0.95 -23.24
N GLU A 428 -12.75 -1.55 -24.44
CA GLU A 428 -11.95 -2.75 -24.66
C GLU A 428 -10.49 -2.51 -24.25
N LYS A 429 -9.87 -3.52 -23.63
CA LYS A 429 -8.48 -3.47 -23.17
C LYS A 429 -7.60 -4.48 -23.89
N PHE A 430 -8.06 -5.72 -24.02
CA PHE A 430 -7.37 -6.77 -24.77
C PHE A 430 -8.32 -7.90 -25.16
N PHE A 431 -7.90 -8.67 -26.15
CA PHE A 431 -8.60 -9.87 -26.62
C PHE A 431 -7.82 -11.14 -26.27
N VAL A 432 -8.56 -12.23 -26.13
CA VAL A 432 -8.00 -13.58 -25.97
C VAL A 432 -8.59 -14.51 -27.01
N GLU A 433 -7.70 -15.21 -27.70
CA GLU A 433 -8.02 -16.32 -28.60
C GLU A 433 -7.69 -17.64 -27.90
N ALA A 434 -8.68 -18.51 -27.77
CA ALA A 434 -8.47 -19.86 -27.27
C ALA A 434 -8.09 -20.80 -28.44
N LYS A 435 -7.38 -21.88 -28.12
CA LYS A 435 -7.15 -23.00 -29.05
C LYS A 435 -7.31 -24.31 -28.32
N ASP A 436 -7.53 -25.38 -29.07
CA ASP A 436 -7.39 -26.73 -28.54
C ASP A 436 -5.93 -26.98 -28.10
N ALA A 437 -5.75 -27.89 -27.13
CA ALA A 437 -4.44 -28.18 -26.56
C ALA A 437 -3.51 -28.96 -27.51
N THR A 438 -3.97 -29.36 -28.70
CA THR A 438 -3.12 -30.03 -29.71
C THR A 438 -2.30 -29.03 -30.52
N VAL A 439 -2.82 -27.80 -30.71
CA VAL A 439 -2.12 -26.71 -31.40
C VAL A 439 -0.84 -26.31 -30.67
N ASN A 440 0.27 -26.13 -31.39
CA ASN A 440 1.54 -25.70 -30.82
C ASN A 440 1.73 -24.18 -31.01
N LEU A 441 1.51 -23.40 -29.95
CA LEU A 441 1.56 -21.94 -30.02
C LEU A 441 2.98 -21.42 -30.24
N LYS A 442 4.01 -22.17 -29.81
CA LYS A 442 5.41 -21.78 -29.95
C LYS A 442 5.89 -21.79 -31.41
N SER A 443 5.29 -22.62 -32.27
CA SER A 443 5.74 -22.81 -33.65
C SER A 443 4.70 -22.48 -34.72
N ASP A 444 3.40 -22.58 -34.43
CA ASP A 444 2.35 -22.27 -35.41
C ASP A 444 2.08 -20.76 -35.45
N PRO A 445 2.32 -20.07 -36.58
CA PRO A 445 2.05 -18.63 -36.68
C PRO A 445 0.56 -18.30 -36.73
N LYS A 446 -0.33 -19.23 -37.10
CA LYS A 446 -1.74 -18.94 -37.39
C LYS A 446 -2.50 -18.33 -36.20
N PRO A 447 -2.41 -18.86 -34.96
CA PRO A 447 -3.13 -18.28 -33.82
C PRO A 447 -2.67 -16.85 -33.50
N ALA A 448 -1.36 -16.60 -33.57
CA ALA A 448 -0.78 -15.29 -33.33
C ALA A 448 -1.21 -14.28 -34.41
N LEU A 449 -1.16 -14.66 -35.68
CA LEU A 449 -1.60 -13.85 -36.81
C LEU A 449 -3.09 -13.50 -36.74
N GLN A 450 -3.93 -14.47 -36.36
CA GLN A 450 -5.37 -14.29 -36.20
C GLN A 450 -5.67 -13.26 -35.10
N LEU A 451 -5.15 -13.47 -33.89
CA LEU A 451 -5.32 -12.57 -32.75
C LEU A 451 -4.79 -11.15 -33.07
N ARG A 452 -3.54 -11.05 -33.55
CA ARG A 452 -2.91 -9.74 -33.83
C ARG A 452 -3.71 -8.95 -34.86
N ARG A 453 -4.34 -9.60 -35.83
CA ARG A 453 -5.21 -8.93 -36.81
C ARG A 453 -6.41 -8.27 -36.13
N TYR A 454 -7.13 -8.99 -35.28
CA TYR A 454 -8.31 -8.43 -34.59
C TYR A 454 -7.93 -7.31 -33.63
N SER A 455 -6.88 -7.53 -32.84
CA SER A 455 -6.40 -6.53 -31.90
C SER A 455 -5.89 -5.27 -32.62
N TRP A 456 -5.14 -5.42 -33.72
CA TRP A 456 -4.66 -4.28 -34.52
C TRP A 456 -5.81 -3.47 -35.12
N ASN A 457 -6.80 -4.14 -35.73
CA ASN A 457 -7.99 -3.47 -36.28
C ASN A 457 -8.77 -2.69 -35.23
N LYS A 458 -8.81 -3.17 -33.98
CA LYS A 458 -9.47 -2.50 -32.85
C LYS A 458 -8.56 -1.53 -32.09
N GLY A 459 -7.33 -1.32 -32.55
CA GLY A 459 -6.36 -0.43 -31.90
C GLY A 459 -5.92 -0.89 -30.51
N LEU A 460 -6.08 -2.19 -30.22
CA LEU A 460 -5.68 -2.77 -28.94
C LEU A 460 -4.16 -3.03 -28.95
N PRO A 461 -3.42 -2.60 -27.92
CA PRO A 461 -1.96 -2.70 -27.91
C PRO A 461 -1.47 -4.14 -27.70
N ILE A 462 -2.24 -4.97 -27.02
CA ILE A 462 -1.88 -6.36 -26.71
C ILE A 462 -3.03 -7.33 -26.99
N GLY A 463 -2.69 -8.60 -27.12
CA GLY A 463 -3.64 -9.72 -27.13
C GLY A 463 -3.01 -10.99 -26.55
N VAL A 464 -3.84 -11.97 -26.21
CA VAL A 464 -3.40 -13.25 -25.63
C VAL A 464 -3.87 -14.43 -26.47
N VAL A 465 -3.01 -15.41 -26.70
CA VAL A 465 -3.40 -16.74 -27.19
C VAL A 465 -3.13 -17.77 -26.11
N SER A 466 -4.10 -18.64 -25.82
CA SER A 466 -3.86 -19.75 -24.91
C SER A 466 -4.66 -20.99 -25.24
N ASN A 467 -4.05 -22.15 -24.98
CA ASN A 467 -4.73 -23.44 -24.93
C ASN A 467 -4.52 -24.12 -23.57
N PHE A 468 -4.37 -23.31 -22.52
CA PHE A 468 -3.97 -23.67 -21.16
C PHE A 468 -2.60 -24.34 -21.03
N ARG A 469 -2.21 -25.28 -21.91
CA ARG A 469 -0.87 -25.88 -21.98
C ARG A 469 0.19 -24.83 -22.28
N GLU A 470 -0.13 -23.88 -23.15
CA GLU A 470 0.72 -22.75 -23.53
C GLU A 470 -0.06 -21.44 -23.37
N PHE A 471 0.63 -20.38 -22.95
CA PHE A 471 0.10 -19.03 -22.79
C PHE A 471 1.06 -18.02 -23.41
N ALA A 472 0.57 -17.23 -24.34
CA ALA A 472 1.36 -16.28 -25.10
C ALA A 472 0.69 -14.91 -25.15
N ILE A 473 1.45 -13.85 -24.86
CA ILE A 473 0.99 -12.45 -24.97
C ILE A 473 1.73 -11.82 -26.15
N TYR A 474 1.00 -11.12 -27.02
CA TYR A 474 1.52 -10.51 -28.23
C TYR A 474 1.34 -8.99 -28.25
N ASP A 475 2.29 -8.30 -28.87
CA ASP A 475 2.19 -6.91 -29.31
C ASP A 475 1.36 -6.84 -30.60
N CYS A 476 0.28 -6.08 -30.54
CA CYS A 476 -0.70 -5.97 -31.61
C CYS A 476 -0.68 -4.59 -32.30
N ARG A 477 0.32 -3.76 -32.01
CA ARG A 477 0.40 -2.37 -32.54
C ARG A 477 0.91 -2.27 -33.96
N GLN A 478 1.48 -3.36 -34.48
CA GLN A 478 1.97 -3.46 -35.86
C GLN A 478 1.06 -4.38 -36.66
N GLN A 479 0.77 -3.95 -37.89
CA GLN A 479 -0.01 -4.74 -38.85
C GLN A 479 0.63 -6.13 -39.05
N PRO A 480 -0.12 -7.22 -38.89
CA PRO A 480 0.40 -8.56 -39.15
C PRO A 480 0.67 -8.78 -40.65
N ASP A 481 1.80 -9.40 -40.98
CA ASP A 481 2.18 -9.80 -42.35
C ASP A 481 2.08 -11.33 -42.48
N GLU A 482 1.05 -11.84 -43.18
CA GLU A 482 0.79 -13.27 -43.30
C GLU A 482 1.92 -14.05 -43.98
N GLU A 483 2.74 -13.40 -44.82
CA GLU A 483 3.81 -14.05 -45.57
C GLU A 483 5.13 -14.08 -44.77
N LYS A 484 5.37 -13.08 -43.93
CA LYS A 484 6.66 -12.91 -43.22
C LYS A 484 6.61 -13.25 -41.74
N ASP A 485 5.45 -13.11 -41.10
CA ASP A 485 5.37 -13.25 -39.66
C ASP A 485 5.43 -14.72 -39.22
N SER A 486 6.19 -14.95 -38.15
CA SER A 486 6.30 -16.24 -37.49
C SER A 486 5.52 -16.22 -36.17
N ALA A 487 5.40 -17.39 -35.52
CA ALA A 487 4.82 -17.50 -34.18
C ALA A 487 5.51 -16.64 -33.10
N LYS A 488 6.76 -16.20 -33.37
CA LYS A 488 7.54 -15.32 -32.49
C LYS A 488 7.38 -13.84 -32.80
N THR A 489 6.82 -13.49 -33.97
CA THR A 489 6.69 -12.08 -34.34
C THR A 489 5.69 -11.40 -33.40
N GLY A 490 6.15 -10.34 -32.74
CA GLY A 490 5.37 -9.62 -31.73
C GLY A 490 5.19 -10.36 -30.40
N LEU A 491 5.85 -11.49 -30.16
CA LEU A 491 5.71 -12.23 -28.90
C LEU A 491 6.38 -11.45 -27.74
N LEU A 492 5.60 -11.10 -26.73
CA LEU A 492 6.04 -10.34 -25.55
C LEU A 492 6.32 -11.23 -24.34
N PHE A 493 5.48 -12.24 -24.15
CA PHE A 493 5.56 -13.16 -23.03
C PHE A 493 5.11 -14.55 -23.47
N TYR A 494 5.78 -15.59 -22.96
CA TYR A 494 5.42 -16.98 -23.21
C TYR A 494 5.75 -17.84 -22.00
N CYS A 495 4.83 -18.74 -21.66
CA CYS A 495 5.07 -19.83 -20.74
C CYS A 495 4.19 -21.05 -21.06
N THR A 496 4.62 -22.18 -20.52
CA THR A 496 3.84 -23.41 -20.46
C THR A 496 3.08 -23.51 -19.13
N ASN A 497 2.10 -24.40 -19.04
CA ASN A 497 1.34 -24.64 -17.81
C ASN A 497 2.22 -25.05 -16.62
N GLU A 498 3.30 -25.78 -16.87
CA GLU A 498 4.29 -26.18 -15.86
C GLU A 498 5.00 -24.95 -15.24
N GLU A 499 5.11 -23.85 -15.99
CA GLU A 499 5.77 -22.61 -15.56
C GLU A 499 4.81 -21.59 -14.94
N TYR A 500 3.49 -21.86 -14.88
CA TYR A 500 2.53 -20.90 -14.35
C TYR A 500 2.82 -20.52 -12.90
N ASN A 501 3.22 -21.47 -12.05
CA ASN A 501 3.56 -21.19 -10.65
C ASN A 501 4.67 -20.14 -10.50
N GLU A 502 5.67 -20.21 -11.39
CA GLU A 502 6.85 -19.35 -11.37
C GLU A 502 6.56 -17.98 -11.97
N LYS A 503 5.77 -17.94 -13.05
CA LYS A 503 5.49 -16.72 -13.83
C LYS A 503 4.15 -16.06 -13.52
N TRP A 504 3.39 -16.56 -12.53
CA TRP A 504 2.06 -16.05 -12.19
C TRP A 504 2.06 -14.55 -11.90
N GLU A 505 3.04 -14.07 -11.13
CA GLU A 505 3.18 -12.65 -10.78
C GLU A 505 3.37 -11.75 -12.00
N GLU A 506 4.04 -12.23 -13.06
CA GLU A 506 4.21 -11.47 -14.30
C GLU A 506 2.89 -11.34 -15.05
N ILE A 507 2.09 -12.42 -15.07
CA ILE A 507 0.76 -12.44 -15.67
C ILE A 507 -0.19 -11.51 -14.89
N LEU A 508 -0.19 -11.59 -13.55
CA LEU A 508 -1.00 -10.71 -12.68
C LEU A 508 -0.67 -9.24 -12.90
N LYS A 509 0.63 -8.90 -12.92
CA LYS A 509 1.09 -7.53 -13.07
C LYS A 509 0.66 -6.88 -14.39
N LEU A 510 0.43 -7.68 -15.43
CA LEU A 510 0.00 -7.17 -16.73
C LEU A 510 -1.52 -7.28 -16.94
N LEU A 511 -2.11 -8.43 -16.63
CA LEU A 511 -3.47 -8.81 -17.07
C LEU A 511 -4.51 -8.89 -15.95
N SER A 512 -4.12 -8.82 -14.67
CA SER A 512 -5.12 -8.82 -13.59
C SER A 512 -6.04 -7.60 -13.71
N LYS A 513 -7.31 -7.76 -13.31
CA LYS A 513 -8.28 -6.67 -13.35
C LYS A 513 -7.76 -5.41 -12.63
N LYS A 514 -7.16 -5.60 -11.46
CA LYS A 514 -6.57 -4.52 -10.66
C LYS A 514 -5.40 -3.85 -11.39
N ALA A 515 -4.46 -4.62 -11.94
CA ALA A 515 -3.34 -4.04 -12.66
C ALA A 515 -3.78 -3.26 -13.90
N VAL A 516 -4.78 -3.77 -14.63
CA VAL A 516 -5.36 -3.09 -15.80
C VAL A 516 -6.08 -1.80 -15.39
N GLN A 517 -6.77 -1.79 -14.24
CA GLN A 517 -7.35 -0.58 -13.63
C GLN A 517 -6.28 0.47 -13.29
N ASP A 518 -5.13 0.02 -12.79
CA ASP A 518 -3.98 0.86 -12.44
C ASP A 518 -3.13 1.25 -13.66
N GLY A 519 -3.56 0.88 -14.88
CA GLY A 519 -2.93 1.29 -16.15
C GLY A 519 -1.77 0.43 -16.63
N SER A 520 -1.69 -0.84 -16.24
CA SER A 520 -0.60 -1.77 -16.61
C SER A 520 -0.36 -1.85 -18.12
N ILE A 521 -1.42 -1.92 -18.92
CA ILE A 521 -1.36 -2.06 -20.39
C ILE A 521 -0.80 -0.79 -21.04
N ASP A 522 -1.22 0.38 -20.54
CA ASP A 522 -0.79 1.67 -21.06
C ASP A 522 0.71 1.87 -20.74
N GLN A 523 1.13 1.60 -19.49
CA GLN A 523 2.53 1.66 -19.07
C GLN A 523 3.43 0.67 -19.83
N PHE A 524 2.91 -0.53 -20.13
CA PHE A 524 3.63 -1.52 -20.92
C PHE A 524 3.86 -1.03 -22.36
N SER A 525 2.86 -0.35 -22.93
CA SER A 525 2.89 0.21 -24.28
C SER A 525 3.90 1.36 -24.39
N ASP A 526 4.00 2.24 -23.38
CA ASP A 526 4.93 3.38 -23.36
C ASP A 526 6.41 2.96 -23.28
N LYS A 527 6.70 1.85 -22.59
CA LYS A 527 8.07 1.36 -22.37
C LYS A 527 8.70 0.79 -23.65
N HIS A 528 7.88 0.35 -24.60
CA HIS A 528 8.32 -0.21 -25.87
C HIS A 528 8.07 0.83 -26.96
N LYS A 529 9.14 1.49 -27.45
CA LYS A 529 9.14 2.55 -28.49
C LYS A 529 8.69 2.06 -29.87
N VAL A 530 7.51 1.48 -29.97
CA VAL A 530 6.82 1.19 -31.21
C VAL A 530 5.61 2.09 -31.21
N THR A 531 5.66 3.14 -32.03
CA THR A 531 4.49 3.96 -32.31
C THR A 531 3.43 3.06 -32.93
N LEU A 532 2.22 3.10 -32.38
CA LEU A 532 1.08 2.40 -32.95
C LEU A 532 0.94 2.85 -34.41
N GLN A 533 1.12 1.93 -35.37
CA GLN A 533 0.78 2.24 -36.75
C GLN A 533 -0.74 2.20 -36.80
N THR A 534 -1.36 3.38 -36.78
CA THR A 534 -2.83 3.46 -36.81
C THR A 534 -3.33 2.89 -38.14
N VAL A 535 -4.51 2.30 -38.11
CA VAL A 535 -5.21 1.79 -39.30
C VAL A 535 -5.25 2.86 -40.39
N ASP A 536 -5.44 4.13 -40.01
CA ASP A 536 -5.40 5.30 -40.90
C ASP A 536 -4.07 5.46 -41.65
N GLN A 537 -2.92 5.31 -40.97
CA GLN A 537 -1.61 5.45 -41.62
C GLN A 537 -1.34 4.33 -42.62
N ALA A 538 -1.77 3.10 -42.29
CA ALA A 538 -1.69 1.97 -43.21
C ALA A 538 -2.64 2.14 -44.41
N PHE A 539 -3.83 2.72 -44.19
CA PHE A 539 -4.80 3.01 -45.23
C PHE A 539 -4.29 4.06 -46.21
N LEU A 540 -3.76 5.18 -45.70
CA LEU A 540 -3.16 6.22 -46.53
C LEU A 540 -2.03 5.66 -47.41
N ALA A 541 -1.19 4.78 -46.85
CA ALA A 541 -0.09 4.18 -47.61
C ALA A 541 -0.57 3.26 -48.73
N ASP A 542 -1.65 2.51 -48.54
CA ASP A 542 -2.21 1.65 -49.58
C ASP A 542 -3.03 2.45 -50.61
N MET A 543 -3.70 3.54 -50.22
CA MET A 543 -4.28 4.48 -51.17
C MET A 543 -3.25 5.05 -52.13
N GLU A 544 -2.06 5.44 -51.65
CA GLU A 544 -0.98 5.91 -52.53
C GLU A 544 -0.55 4.86 -53.56
N LYS A 545 -0.49 3.58 -53.17
CA LYS A 545 -0.21 2.49 -54.12
C LYS A 545 -1.34 2.31 -55.13
N TRP A 546 -2.60 2.39 -54.70
CA TRP A 546 -3.75 2.31 -55.60
C TRP A 546 -3.78 3.47 -56.59
N ARG A 547 -3.39 4.68 -56.15
CA ARG A 547 -3.24 5.85 -57.04
C ARG A 547 -2.21 5.59 -58.13
N GLU A 548 -1.04 5.08 -57.75
CA GLU A 548 0.02 4.75 -58.72
C GLU A 548 -0.44 3.67 -59.70
N LEU A 549 -1.08 2.60 -59.20
CA LEU A 549 -1.60 1.50 -60.01
C LEU A 549 -2.66 1.99 -61.01
N LEU A 550 -3.66 2.76 -60.55
CA LEU A 550 -4.73 3.31 -61.40
C LEU A 550 -4.20 4.32 -62.40
N ALA A 551 -3.28 5.20 -62.00
CA ALA A 551 -2.71 6.20 -62.91
C ALA A 551 -2.00 5.53 -64.09
N ASN A 552 -1.21 4.49 -63.80
CA ASN A 552 -0.52 3.71 -64.84
C ASN A 552 -1.51 2.97 -65.76
N ASP A 553 -2.55 2.35 -65.20
CA ASP A 553 -3.57 1.64 -65.97
C ASP A 553 -4.38 2.58 -66.88
N LEU A 554 -4.87 3.69 -66.31
CA LEU A 554 -5.68 4.68 -67.03
C LEU A 554 -4.88 5.32 -68.17
N ALA A 555 -3.62 5.68 -67.94
CA ALA A 555 -2.73 6.24 -68.95
C ALA A 555 -2.44 5.25 -70.10
N ALA A 556 -2.37 3.95 -69.80
CA ALA A 556 -2.15 2.91 -70.80
C ALA A 556 -3.40 2.60 -71.64
N ASN A 557 -4.59 2.66 -71.03
CA ASN A 557 -5.85 2.24 -71.65
C ASN A 557 -6.67 3.37 -72.27
N ASN A 558 -6.32 4.63 -72.01
CA ASN A 558 -7.02 5.82 -72.51
C ASN A 558 -5.99 6.85 -73.00
N SER A 559 -5.62 6.77 -74.28
CA SER A 559 -4.57 7.62 -74.89
C SER A 559 -4.81 9.11 -74.70
N ASP A 560 -6.07 9.54 -74.68
CA ASP A 560 -6.47 10.95 -74.59
C ASP A 560 -6.12 11.55 -73.21
N LEU A 561 -5.90 10.70 -72.18
CA LEU A 561 -5.50 11.13 -70.85
C LEU A 561 -4.01 11.46 -70.71
N LEU A 562 -3.18 11.03 -71.67
CA LEU A 562 -1.73 11.28 -71.62
C LEU A 562 -1.40 12.77 -71.74
N GLU A 563 -2.26 13.54 -72.42
CA GLU A 563 -2.12 14.98 -72.61
C GLU A 563 -2.91 15.83 -71.58
N ASP A 564 -3.81 15.19 -70.80
CA ASP A 564 -4.61 15.81 -69.74
C ASP A 564 -4.29 15.20 -68.36
N LEU A 565 -3.17 15.65 -67.78
CA LEU A 565 -2.78 15.26 -66.42
C LEU A 565 -3.79 15.69 -65.35
N GLY A 566 -4.59 16.72 -65.61
CA GLY A 566 -5.66 17.15 -64.70
C GLY A 566 -6.79 16.13 -64.66
N GLY A 567 -7.28 15.75 -65.84
CA GLY A 567 -8.29 14.71 -66.03
C GLY A 567 -7.85 13.34 -65.51
N LEU A 568 -6.57 12.96 -65.73
CA LEU A 568 -6.02 11.71 -65.20
C LEU A 568 -6.06 11.69 -63.67
N ASN A 569 -5.58 12.74 -63.01
CA ASN A 569 -5.61 12.84 -61.55
C ASN A 569 -7.03 12.83 -60.99
N TYR A 570 -7.95 13.53 -61.66
CA TYR A 570 -9.37 13.54 -61.29
C TYR A 570 -9.99 12.15 -61.40
N ALA A 571 -9.75 11.44 -62.51
CA ALA A 571 -10.25 10.08 -62.72
C ALA A 571 -9.73 9.08 -61.68
N VAL A 572 -8.43 9.13 -61.35
CA VAL A 572 -7.82 8.31 -60.29
C VAL A 572 -8.49 8.59 -58.95
N GLN A 573 -8.59 9.86 -58.56
CA GLN A 573 -9.18 10.29 -57.29
C GLN A 573 -10.63 9.82 -57.18
N MET A 574 -11.46 10.14 -58.17
CA MET A 574 -12.88 9.80 -58.16
C MET A 574 -13.12 8.29 -58.17
N THR A 575 -12.28 7.52 -58.86
CA THR A 575 -12.39 6.06 -58.86
C THR A 575 -12.11 5.48 -57.47
N ILE A 576 -11.05 5.94 -56.80
CA ILE A 576 -10.73 5.51 -55.43
C ILE A 576 -11.82 5.96 -54.46
N ASP A 577 -12.25 7.23 -54.51
CA ASP A 577 -13.25 7.78 -53.60
C ASP A 577 -14.58 7.04 -53.69
N ARG A 578 -15.01 6.66 -54.90
CA ARG A 578 -16.24 5.87 -55.10
C ARG A 578 -16.12 4.46 -54.54
N LEU A 579 -15.01 3.77 -54.79
CA LEU A 579 -14.76 2.43 -54.26
C LEU A 579 -14.70 2.44 -52.73
N VAL A 580 -13.98 3.39 -52.15
CA VAL A 580 -13.89 3.58 -50.69
C VAL A 580 -15.26 3.94 -50.12
N PHE A 581 -16.00 4.86 -50.72
CA PHE A 581 -17.35 5.23 -50.27
C PHE A 581 -18.29 4.02 -50.25
N LEU A 582 -18.32 3.23 -51.32
CA LEU A 582 -19.15 2.04 -51.40
C LEU A 582 -18.73 1.00 -50.37
N ARG A 583 -17.43 0.81 -50.15
CA ARG A 583 -16.92 -0.08 -49.11
C ARG A 583 -17.38 0.36 -47.71
N ILE A 584 -17.31 1.66 -47.41
CA ILE A 584 -17.85 2.24 -46.15
C ILE A 584 -19.36 2.02 -46.06
N ALA A 585 -20.10 2.18 -47.16
CA ALA A 585 -21.53 1.97 -47.20
C ALA A 585 -21.94 0.50 -46.96
N GLU A 586 -21.14 -0.46 -47.45
CA GLU A 586 -21.30 -1.88 -47.12
C GLU A 586 -21.10 -2.15 -45.62
N ASP A 587 -20.09 -1.53 -45.00
CA ASP A 587 -19.81 -1.70 -43.56
C ASP A 587 -20.91 -1.12 -42.66
N ARG A 588 -21.53 -0.02 -43.10
CA ARG A 588 -22.65 0.62 -42.41
C ARG A 588 -24.00 -0.01 -42.72
N GLU A 589 -24.01 -1.19 -43.33
CA GLU A 589 -25.22 -1.93 -43.77
C GLU A 589 -26.16 -1.10 -44.66
N SER A 590 -25.62 -0.03 -45.27
CA SER A 590 -26.37 0.82 -46.17
C SER A 590 -26.37 0.25 -47.58
N GLU A 591 -25.32 -0.47 -47.99
CA GLU A 591 -25.27 -1.30 -49.21
C GLU A 591 -25.20 -2.81 -48.88
N PRO A 592 -25.57 -3.71 -49.81
CA PRO A 592 -25.45 -5.16 -49.62
C PRO A 592 -24.02 -5.60 -49.29
N THR A 593 -23.87 -6.47 -48.27
CA THR A 593 -22.57 -6.98 -47.84
C THR A 593 -21.84 -7.74 -48.97
N GLU A 594 -20.53 -7.49 -49.11
CA GLU A 594 -19.65 -8.07 -50.14
C GLU A 594 -20.06 -7.76 -51.60
N GLN A 595 -20.75 -6.65 -51.86
CA GLN A 595 -21.18 -6.31 -53.22
C GLN A 595 -20.00 -6.03 -54.16
N LEU A 596 -19.00 -5.25 -53.74
CA LEU A 596 -17.79 -5.01 -54.52
C LEU A 596 -16.99 -6.29 -54.74
N ALA A 597 -16.90 -7.19 -53.75
CA ALA A 597 -16.23 -8.49 -53.87
C ALA A 597 -16.93 -9.45 -54.85
N ARG A 598 -18.24 -9.28 -55.06
CA ARG A 598 -18.97 -10.01 -56.11
C ARG A 598 -18.67 -9.41 -57.47
N ILE A 599 -18.69 -8.07 -57.58
CA ILE A 599 -18.38 -7.35 -58.82
C ILE A 599 -16.94 -7.66 -59.28
N SER A 600 -15.97 -7.79 -58.37
CA SER A 600 -14.57 -8.12 -58.71
C SER A 600 -14.37 -9.50 -59.36
N LYS A 601 -15.42 -10.34 -59.38
CA LYS A 601 -15.43 -11.66 -60.03
C LYS A 601 -16.14 -11.67 -61.38
N GLU A 602 -16.71 -10.55 -61.81
CA GLU A 602 -17.41 -10.43 -63.09
C GLU A 602 -16.43 -10.24 -64.26
N SER A 603 -16.91 -10.50 -65.49
CA SER A 603 -16.09 -10.41 -66.70
C SER A 603 -15.76 -8.98 -67.12
N ASP A 604 -16.58 -8.00 -66.72
CA ASP A 604 -16.37 -6.57 -66.98
C ASP A 604 -16.66 -5.81 -65.67
N ILE A 605 -15.60 -5.67 -64.87
CA ILE A 605 -15.71 -5.13 -63.51
C ILE A 605 -16.13 -3.66 -63.57
N TYR A 606 -15.54 -2.88 -64.49
CA TYR A 606 -15.80 -1.44 -64.55
C TYR A 606 -17.23 -1.12 -65.00
N ALA A 607 -17.76 -1.81 -66.01
CA ALA A 607 -19.15 -1.59 -66.44
C ALA A 607 -20.16 -1.92 -65.33
N SER A 608 -19.87 -2.95 -64.52
CA SER A 608 -20.71 -3.30 -63.36
C SER A 608 -20.57 -2.32 -62.20
N LEU A 609 -19.38 -1.76 -61.97
CA LEU A 609 -19.19 -0.65 -61.04
C LEU A 609 -19.95 0.61 -61.49
N VAL A 610 -19.91 0.98 -62.77
CA VAL A 610 -20.66 2.14 -63.28
C VAL A 610 -22.17 1.99 -63.07
N LYS A 611 -22.73 0.78 -63.24
CA LYS A 611 -24.14 0.51 -62.90
C LYS A 611 -24.42 0.74 -61.42
N LEU A 612 -23.51 0.29 -60.54
CA LEU A 612 -23.62 0.52 -59.10
C LEU A 612 -23.47 2.01 -58.75
N TYR A 613 -22.60 2.74 -59.43
CA TYR A 613 -22.40 4.18 -59.25
C TYR A 613 -23.69 4.96 -59.55
N HIS A 614 -24.42 4.61 -60.61
CA HIS A 614 -25.72 5.23 -60.88
C HIS A 614 -26.77 4.91 -59.81
N GLN A 615 -26.77 3.70 -59.26
CA GLN A 615 -27.66 3.34 -58.15
C GLN A 615 -27.30 4.13 -56.87
N ALA A 616 -26.01 4.35 -56.63
CA ALA A 616 -25.52 5.14 -55.50
C ALA A 616 -25.82 6.64 -55.66
N ASP A 617 -25.78 7.19 -56.88
CA ASP A 617 -26.18 8.58 -57.18
C ASP A 617 -27.61 8.85 -56.74
N ASP A 618 -28.53 7.98 -57.14
CA ASP A 618 -29.97 8.08 -56.81
C ASP A 618 -30.23 7.99 -55.29
N LYS A 619 -29.28 7.45 -54.50
CA LYS A 619 -29.46 7.12 -53.08
C LYS A 619 -28.76 8.07 -52.11
N TYR A 620 -27.51 8.46 -52.38
CA TYR A 620 -26.66 9.13 -51.38
C TYR A 620 -26.45 10.62 -51.63
N ASN A 621 -26.65 11.10 -52.85
CA ASN A 621 -26.43 12.49 -53.24
C ASN A 621 -25.09 13.08 -52.74
N SER A 622 -24.04 12.26 -52.64
CA SER A 622 -22.81 12.54 -51.86
C SER A 622 -21.75 13.38 -52.59
N GLY A 623 -22.05 13.89 -53.79
CA GLY A 623 -21.09 14.60 -54.65
C GLY A 623 -20.14 13.68 -55.42
N PHE A 624 -19.85 12.48 -54.91
CA PHE A 624 -19.00 11.49 -55.58
C PHE A 624 -19.67 10.83 -56.80
N PHE A 625 -21.00 10.78 -56.83
CA PHE A 625 -21.77 10.04 -57.84
C PHE A 625 -22.56 10.94 -58.79
N HIS A 626 -22.26 12.23 -58.91
CA HIS A 626 -23.09 13.15 -59.69
C HIS A 626 -22.96 12.94 -61.20
N PHE A 627 -23.93 12.25 -61.83
CA PHE A 627 -23.88 11.91 -63.27
C PHE A 627 -25.02 12.51 -64.12
N LYS A 628 -25.92 13.29 -63.52
CA LYS A 628 -27.10 13.90 -64.19
C LYS A 628 -27.14 15.39 -63.96
N GLU A 629 -27.59 16.19 -64.93
CA GLU A 629 -27.78 17.63 -64.72
C GLU A 629 -28.86 17.92 -63.66
N GLU A 630 -28.50 18.69 -62.65
CA GLU A 630 -29.40 19.07 -61.55
C GLU A 630 -29.39 20.59 -61.31
N LYS A 631 -30.57 21.15 -61.06
CA LYS A 631 -30.73 22.60 -60.90
C LYS A 631 -30.05 23.09 -59.61
N GLY A 632 -28.93 23.80 -59.77
CA GLY A 632 -28.20 24.41 -58.65
C GLY A 632 -26.95 23.65 -58.19
N ARG A 633 -26.51 22.63 -58.96
CA ARG A 633 -25.25 21.90 -58.74
C ARG A 633 -24.22 22.21 -59.84
N GLU A 634 -22.96 21.87 -59.59
CA GLU A 634 -21.91 21.90 -60.62
C GLU A 634 -22.18 20.87 -61.73
N ASN A 635 -21.40 20.90 -62.82
CA ASN A 635 -21.62 20.02 -63.97
C ASN A 635 -21.48 18.52 -63.57
N PRO A 636 -22.31 17.63 -64.16
CA PRO A 636 -22.19 16.19 -63.93
C PRO A 636 -20.87 15.64 -64.47
N ASP A 637 -20.38 14.58 -63.82
CA ASP A 637 -19.22 13.83 -64.29
C ASP A 637 -19.62 12.89 -65.44
N ASP A 638 -19.63 13.42 -66.66
CA ASP A 638 -19.86 12.64 -67.88
C ASP A 638 -18.58 12.00 -68.44
N PHE A 639 -17.45 12.23 -67.77
CA PHE A 639 -16.13 11.88 -68.25
C PHE A 639 -15.67 10.53 -67.70
N THR A 640 -15.65 10.36 -66.37
CA THR A 640 -15.00 9.19 -65.76
C THR A 640 -15.73 7.89 -66.09
N ILE A 641 -17.06 7.90 -66.17
CA ILE A 641 -17.88 6.71 -66.49
C ILE A 641 -17.62 6.10 -67.87
N ASN A 642 -16.94 6.83 -68.76
CA ASN A 642 -16.63 6.40 -70.11
C ASN A 642 -15.18 5.90 -70.29
N LEU A 643 -14.40 5.88 -69.20
CA LEU A 643 -13.01 5.43 -69.21
C LEU A 643 -12.90 3.90 -69.27
N LYS A 644 -11.75 3.44 -69.79
CA LYS A 644 -11.36 2.02 -69.77
C LYS A 644 -10.38 1.78 -68.63
N ILE A 645 -10.75 0.90 -67.70
CA ILE A 645 -9.89 0.44 -66.61
C ILE A 645 -9.79 -1.07 -66.70
N SER A 646 -8.58 -1.64 -66.58
CA SER A 646 -8.41 -3.10 -66.63
C SER A 646 -9.08 -3.80 -65.45
N ASN A 647 -9.53 -5.03 -65.69
CA ASN A 647 -10.07 -5.87 -64.64
C ASN A 647 -9.00 -6.22 -63.61
N GLU A 648 -7.76 -6.43 -64.03
CA GLU A 648 -6.62 -6.75 -63.17
C GLU A 648 -6.39 -5.62 -62.14
N CYS A 649 -6.36 -4.37 -62.60
CA CYS A 649 -6.18 -3.20 -61.74
C CYS A 649 -7.32 -3.07 -60.72
N LEU A 650 -8.58 -3.11 -61.18
CA LEU A 650 -9.73 -2.97 -60.29
C LEU A 650 -9.83 -4.13 -59.30
N LYS A 651 -9.55 -5.35 -59.74
CA LYS A 651 -9.55 -6.52 -58.88
C LYS A 651 -8.50 -6.41 -57.79
N GLU A 652 -7.29 -5.97 -58.11
CA GLU A 652 -6.24 -5.77 -57.10
C GLU A 652 -6.67 -4.75 -56.04
N ILE A 653 -7.25 -3.62 -56.43
CA ILE A 653 -7.70 -2.59 -55.49
C ILE A 653 -8.84 -3.10 -54.63
N ILE A 654 -9.85 -3.74 -55.23
CA ILE A 654 -10.98 -4.31 -54.50
C ILE A 654 -10.51 -5.42 -53.56
N ASP A 655 -9.66 -6.34 -54.02
CA ASP A 655 -9.11 -7.41 -53.18
C ASP A 655 -8.27 -6.81 -52.03
N ASN A 656 -7.51 -5.72 -52.24
CA ASN A 656 -6.82 -5.01 -51.17
C ASN A 656 -7.78 -4.37 -50.15
N LEU A 657 -8.88 -3.76 -50.62
CA LEU A 657 -9.95 -3.21 -49.76
C LEU A 657 -10.66 -4.27 -48.90
N TYR A 658 -10.66 -5.55 -49.32
CA TYR A 658 -11.24 -6.66 -48.55
C TYR A 658 -10.21 -7.46 -47.73
N SER A 659 -8.97 -7.56 -48.21
CA SER A 659 -7.92 -8.37 -47.59
C SER A 659 -7.22 -7.65 -46.45
N ARG A 660 -7.15 -6.31 -46.50
CA ARG A 660 -6.54 -5.48 -45.45
C ARG A 660 -7.64 -4.75 -44.68
N PRO A 661 -7.78 -4.98 -43.36
CA PRO A 661 -9.06 -4.75 -42.69
C PRO A 661 -9.10 -3.34 -42.11
N TYR A 662 -9.42 -2.34 -42.94
CA TYR A 662 -9.59 -0.96 -42.49
C TYR A 662 -10.95 -0.79 -41.82
N ASP A 663 -11.02 -0.58 -40.51
CA ASP A 663 -12.31 -0.32 -39.85
C ASP A 663 -12.80 1.12 -40.13
N PHE A 664 -13.74 1.30 -41.07
CA PHE A 664 -14.35 2.60 -41.39
C PHE A 664 -15.65 2.89 -40.62
N SER A 665 -15.98 2.07 -39.61
CA SER A 665 -17.24 2.17 -38.85
C SER A 665 -17.32 3.40 -37.94
#